data_AF-A0A0B7A206-F1
#
_entry.id   AF-A0A0B7A206-F1
#
_cell.length_a   1.000
_cell.length_b   1.000
_cell.length_c   1.000
_cell.angle_alpha   90.00
_cell.angle_beta   90.00
_cell.angle_gamma   90.00
#
_symmetry.space_group_name_H-M   'P 1'
#
loop_
_entity.id
_entity.type
_entity.pdbx_description
1 polymer ?
#
loop_
_entity_poly.entity_id
_entity_poly.type
_entity_poly.pdbx_seq_one_letter_code
_entity_poly.pdbx_strand_id
1 'polypeptide(L)'
;NEPCASFSNMADSNKKEKIAAAKKKLKQFQKTERVRSVSRTRESPESTALKEKINVEKAARTVSPEPVLNQNPAVTISATKPAVNKGETDSNFRTTASTESLQQLSRQMNGLLSESSYLNGDDSSNNGLQELEERNRDLAALLSTHSQANEQLLSQNQQLREHSIGLQHQLEAERNSFHEKHKKDIGSLKEQLQVHIQTIGILVAEKTELQSQVNQCQRIADQRIAEIEELSGRLKASRQRVGDLERSLSGSSQSLQHLEKATADNSKEVDRLKLDLSKVGKQNEELKQQNSELHEKLQSSTVENRSLLSSVADLQKRIEMAELFAHQLSSENESSHGSIEIVNNLQKERDILLDRLRQQEELSQKLQLERDQVTEQYQQYTDQLRHQSQQLTQQITVLTEEREELLNRQHDLEGAVLELQRKIEDIGSMPPVTPPAQPSIPTELIQELDKLRFSVRESSDTLEVQVRDNMQLSRLLEEKEEKITSLERLLDEFREQAGDKAQLLESIQSDKTTLSRALTQNKELKAQLAELQQVFVKMSNDNMELVTRLSTEQHLTNEHSARLAQQEDELLHLRESLSNKASEISELMRVTKSAEKEMYQQDQMKDRLRHYEAQAQLVDTLQNELTAAQDMMEALTTQNSELRTMLIKATEVKPFKNSDMENGEQTSNPRDEIIQSLQDTIKQLESERGQLYESLKEQRQLSDSLGIKIADLSEEVIRKTSDSQETDKISRSEYIELKTAMEMIQQKYMHVMKDKADLSDKADQLEHLVLQLQGETDTIGEYISLYHHQRALLQQRETQKNDYIAQLARDREQLQDKLGELQALVMQLLGERNMLHSYNVESRQSPVPQQQQQQQHQKHQHHEHINNGAVNSYENDWPDYTSSESDTDSEVEPIVGGQQMSMTDSEHTLQSSPPGSPKTHKRHDVYDGHSNHGSENYSQEDSEEGENHQHPHPHHHHHHNQHHYDHQQHFKPPEGDRTAHKILTLLTELGHSHLVEQVPLIDRNFLPCKFCKGAVHIV
;
A
#
# COMPACT_ATOMS: atom_id res chain seq x y z
N ASN A 1 -53.05 17.34 -9.67
CA ASN A 1 -52.12 16.21 -9.87
C ASN A 1 -51.89 15.49 -8.56
N GLU A 2 -52.73 14.50 -8.28
CA GLU A 2 -52.33 13.30 -7.52
C GLU A 2 -51.55 12.36 -8.48
N PRO A 3 -51.06 11.16 -8.08
CA PRO A 3 -50.98 10.58 -6.74
C PRO A 3 -49.57 10.07 -6.34
N CYS A 4 -49.22 10.14 -5.06
CA CYS A 4 -48.11 9.34 -4.48
C CYS A 4 -48.17 9.13 -2.94
N ALA A 5 -48.93 9.95 -2.20
CA ALA A 5 -48.91 9.92 -0.73
C ALA A 5 -49.62 8.71 -0.06
N SER A 6 -50.35 7.88 -0.81
CA SER A 6 -51.26 6.86 -0.26
C SER A 6 -50.56 5.61 0.30
N PHE A 7 -49.39 5.22 -0.23
CA PHE A 7 -48.76 3.95 0.13
C PHE A 7 -48.05 3.93 1.50
N SER A 8 -47.54 5.07 1.99
CA SER A 8 -46.73 5.11 3.21
C SER A 8 -47.55 4.77 4.48
N ASN A 9 -48.75 5.35 4.61
CA ASN A 9 -49.61 5.12 5.78
C ASN A 9 -50.13 3.68 5.91
N MET A 10 -50.32 2.97 4.79
CA MET A 10 -50.68 1.54 4.84
C MET A 10 -49.53 0.67 5.37
N ALA A 11 -48.27 0.99 5.01
CA ALA A 11 -47.10 0.22 5.42
C ALA A 11 -46.86 0.31 6.95
N ASP A 12 -46.89 1.52 7.52
CA ASP A 12 -46.64 1.70 8.95
C ASP A 12 -47.79 1.21 9.84
N SER A 13 -49.04 1.23 9.35
CA SER A 13 -50.16 0.56 10.03
C SER A 13 -49.94 -0.96 10.13
N ASN A 14 -49.62 -1.59 9.00
CA ASN A 14 -49.27 -3.02 8.94
C ASN A 14 -48.09 -3.39 9.86
N LYS A 15 -47.08 -2.51 9.93
CA LYS A 15 -45.88 -2.67 10.77
C LYS A 15 -46.22 -2.58 12.26
N LYS A 16 -47.04 -1.61 12.68
CA LYS A 16 -47.54 -1.48 14.06
C LYS A 16 -48.39 -2.69 14.46
N GLU A 17 -49.27 -3.17 13.58
CA GLU A 17 -50.14 -4.31 13.86
C GLU A 17 -49.35 -5.63 13.98
N LYS A 18 -48.36 -5.87 13.11
CA LYS A 18 -47.45 -7.02 13.21
C LYS A 18 -46.60 -6.99 14.51
N ILE A 19 -46.14 -5.81 14.92
CA ILE A 19 -45.43 -5.63 16.22
C ILE A 19 -46.38 -5.88 17.41
N ALA A 20 -47.65 -5.45 17.33
CA ALA A 20 -48.65 -5.75 18.35
C ALA A 20 -48.95 -7.25 18.45
N ALA A 21 -49.09 -7.95 17.31
CA ALA A 21 -49.27 -9.39 17.25
C ALA A 21 -48.07 -10.16 17.82
N ALA A 22 -46.83 -9.74 17.50
CA ALA A 22 -45.61 -10.31 18.07
C ALA A 22 -45.55 -10.12 19.60
N LYS A 23 -45.83 -8.91 20.09
CA LYS A 23 -45.92 -8.64 21.55
C LYS A 23 -47.02 -9.47 22.22
N LYS A 24 -48.14 -9.72 21.54
CA LYS A 24 -49.24 -10.56 22.05
C LYS A 24 -48.84 -12.04 22.15
N LYS A 25 -48.13 -12.59 21.15
CA LYS A 25 -47.54 -13.95 21.20
C LYS A 25 -46.46 -14.08 22.28
N LEU A 26 -45.57 -13.09 22.43
CA LEU A 26 -44.55 -13.09 23.48
C LEU A 26 -45.18 -13.12 24.89
N LYS A 27 -46.23 -12.31 25.12
CA LYS A 27 -47.00 -12.28 26.38
C LYS A 27 -47.79 -13.57 26.63
N GLN A 28 -48.04 -14.37 25.59
CA GLN A 28 -48.68 -15.67 25.68
C GLN A 28 -47.66 -16.76 26.05
N PHE A 29 -46.46 -16.76 25.46
CA PHE A 29 -45.34 -17.62 25.86
C PHE A 29 -44.94 -17.40 27.33
N GLN A 30 -44.73 -16.14 27.74
CA GLN A 30 -44.38 -15.77 29.12
C GLN A 30 -45.47 -16.11 30.17
N LYS A 31 -46.69 -16.46 29.75
CA LYS A 31 -47.74 -16.98 30.64
C LYS A 31 -47.65 -18.48 30.86
N THR A 32 -47.09 -19.25 29.92
CA THR A 32 -47.09 -20.71 29.96
C THR A 32 -46.04 -21.29 30.90
N GLU A 33 -44.86 -20.67 31.00
CA GLU A 33 -43.77 -21.14 31.88
C GLU A 33 -44.07 -20.92 33.38
N ARG A 34 -44.96 -19.98 33.71
CA ARG A 34 -45.14 -19.46 35.08
C ARG A 34 -45.95 -20.36 36.04
N VAL A 35 -46.10 -21.65 35.72
CA VAL A 35 -46.93 -22.62 36.46
C VAL A 35 -46.11 -23.77 37.10
N ARG A 36 -44.79 -23.86 36.87
CA ARG A 36 -43.92 -24.88 37.49
C ARG A 36 -42.63 -24.34 38.12
N SER A 37 -42.77 -23.54 39.18
CA SER A 37 -41.81 -23.51 40.30
C SER A 37 -42.37 -22.73 41.49
N VAL A 38 -42.64 -23.41 42.61
CA VAL A 38 -43.11 -22.79 43.87
C VAL A 38 -42.25 -23.28 45.04
N SER A 39 -41.32 -22.41 45.44
CA SER A 39 -40.62 -22.42 46.75
C SER A 39 -39.66 -23.62 47.01
N ARG A 40 -38.62 -23.52 47.86
CA ARG A 40 -38.40 -22.63 49.03
C ARG A 40 -36.91 -22.22 49.24
N THR A 41 -36.73 -21.00 49.78
CA THR A 41 -35.72 -20.54 50.79
C THR A 41 -34.20 -20.66 50.52
N ARG A 42 -33.41 -19.57 50.57
CA ARG A 42 -32.89 -18.80 51.75
C ARG A 42 -31.80 -19.61 52.52
N GLU A 43 -30.57 -19.13 52.82
CA GLU A 43 -29.91 -17.79 52.76
C GLU A 43 -28.42 -17.82 52.33
N SER A 44 -27.81 -16.63 52.24
CA SER A 44 -26.37 -16.30 52.08
C SER A 44 -25.62 -16.39 53.45
N PRO A 45 -24.30 -16.12 53.62
CA PRO A 45 -23.32 -15.51 52.70
C PRO A 45 -21.85 -16.05 52.73
N GLU A 46 -20.96 -15.29 52.08
CA GLU A 46 -19.53 -15.01 52.42
C GLU A 46 -18.37 -15.98 52.09
N SER A 47 -17.44 -15.44 51.28
CA SER A 47 -15.99 -15.29 51.50
C SER A 47 -15.13 -16.47 52.02
N THR A 48 -14.11 -16.86 51.24
CA THR A 48 -12.67 -16.57 51.54
C THR A 48 -11.71 -17.23 50.52
N ALA A 49 -10.43 -16.80 50.56
CA ALA A 49 -9.19 -17.52 50.22
C ALA A 49 -9.10 -18.31 48.89
N LEU A 50 -8.29 -17.91 47.89
CA LEU A 50 -6.80 -17.85 47.83
C LEU A 50 -6.09 -19.20 47.64
N LYS A 51 -5.12 -19.18 46.71
CA LYS A 51 -3.86 -19.99 46.70
C LYS A 51 -4.01 -21.51 46.41
N GLU A 52 -3.05 -22.21 45.81
CA GLU A 52 -1.90 -21.77 44.99
C GLU A 52 -1.39 -22.95 44.12
N LYS A 53 -0.85 -22.63 42.93
CA LYS A 53 0.34 -23.24 42.29
C LYS A 53 0.49 -24.75 42.02
N ILE A 54 1.15 -24.99 40.87
CA ILE A 54 2.21 -26.01 40.61
C ILE A 54 1.74 -27.46 40.37
N ASN A 55 2.36 -28.25 39.47
CA ASN A 55 3.18 -28.00 38.24
C ASN A 55 3.44 -29.38 37.57
N VAL A 56 4.13 -29.40 36.41
CA VAL A 56 4.84 -30.55 35.81
C VAL A 56 3.95 -31.69 35.25
N GLU A 57 4.32 -32.44 34.22
CA GLU A 57 4.99 -32.14 32.93
C GLU A 57 4.93 -33.42 32.05
N LYS A 58 4.95 -33.26 30.71
CA LYS A 58 5.53 -34.19 29.70
C LYS A 58 5.00 -35.64 29.49
N ALA A 59 5.33 -36.11 28.28
CA ALA A 59 5.63 -37.50 27.89
C ALA A 59 4.49 -38.53 27.62
N ALA A 60 3.80 -38.31 26.50
CA ALA A 60 3.87 -39.15 25.28
C ALA A 60 3.68 -40.70 25.28
N ARG A 61 3.03 -41.12 24.18
CA ARG A 61 3.23 -42.37 23.37
C ARG A 61 2.42 -43.65 23.66
N THR A 62 1.48 -43.89 22.71
CA THR A 62 1.24 -45.12 21.91
C THR A 62 0.52 -46.38 22.46
N VAL A 63 -0.54 -46.74 21.72
CA VAL A 63 -1.01 -48.10 21.34
C VAL A 63 -1.77 -48.98 22.35
N SER A 64 -3.09 -49.09 22.10
CA SER A 64 -4.01 -50.24 22.02
C SER A 64 -3.62 -51.66 22.52
N PRO A 65 -4.62 -52.57 22.77
CA PRO A 65 -5.82 -52.43 23.62
C PRO A 65 -6.15 -53.71 24.47
N GLU A 66 -7.30 -53.71 25.19
CA GLU A 66 -8.01 -54.90 25.76
C GLU A 66 -7.35 -55.62 26.99
N PRO A 67 -8.04 -56.51 27.78
CA PRO A 67 -9.48 -56.91 27.81
C PRO A 67 -10.13 -57.17 29.24
N VAL A 68 -11.44 -57.55 29.24
CA VAL A 68 -12.31 -58.29 30.23
C VAL A 68 -12.52 -57.83 31.71
N LEU A 69 -13.81 -57.89 32.15
CA LEU A 69 -14.42 -58.36 33.43
C LEU A 69 -15.50 -57.37 33.96
N ASN A 70 -16.78 -57.68 34.25
CA ASN A 70 -17.53 -58.83 34.85
C ASN A 70 -17.70 -58.77 36.38
N GLN A 71 -18.94 -58.59 36.90
CA GLN A 71 -19.48 -59.35 38.06
C GLN A 71 -20.99 -59.14 38.41
N ASN A 72 -21.52 -60.17 39.09
CA ASN A 72 -22.85 -60.44 39.71
C ASN A 72 -23.21 -59.50 40.91
N PRO A 73 -24.36 -59.63 41.66
CA PRO A 73 -25.42 -60.68 41.80
C PRO A 73 -26.89 -60.18 41.60
N ALA A 74 -27.99 -60.95 41.51
CA ALA A 74 -28.57 -62.11 42.25
C ALA A 74 -29.07 -61.76 43.68
N VAL A 75 -30.16 -62.29 44.28
CA VAL A 75 -31.01 -63.51 44.11
C VAL A 75 -32.46 -63.25 44.64
N THR A 76 -33.48 -64.13 44.44
CA THR A 76 -34.48 -64.65 45.46
C THR A 76 -35.87 -65.12 44.92
N ILE A 77 -36.16 -66.45 45.00
CA ILE A 77 -37.44 -67.19 45.36
C ILE A 77 -38.79 -66.82 44.65
N SER A 78 -39.65 -67.75 44.17
CA SER A 78 -39.57 -69.22 43.99
C SER A 78 -40.73 -69.82 43.16
N ALA A 79 -40.55 -71.10 42.78
CA ALA A 79 -41.51 -72.07 42.23
C ALA A 79 -41.69 -72.04 40.68
N THR A 80 -42.16 -73.10 40.00
CA THR A 80 -42.73 -74.37 40.50
C THR A 80 -42.06 -75.62 39.88
N LYS A 81 -42.80 -76.49 39.17
CA LYS A 81 -42.43 -77.81 38.59
C LYS A 81 -43.47 -78.16 37.49
N PRO A 82 -43.29 -79.20 36.64
CA PRO A 82 -42.13 -80.10 36.43
C PRO A 82 -41.64 -80.09 34.95
N ALA A 83 -40.74 -80.97 34.44
CA ALA A 83 -39.44 -81.51 34.90
C ALA A 83 -38.95 -82.66 33.96
N VAL A 84 -37.62 -82.89 33.87
CA VAL A 84 -36.86 -84.20 33.81
C VAL A 84 -37.45 -85.35 32.94
N ASN A 85 -36.75 -86.01 31.99
CA ASN A 85 -35.34 -86.07 31.52
C ASN A 85 -35.32 -86.60 30.04
N LYS A 86 -34.26 -86.90 29.26
CA LYS A 86 -32.78 -87.13 29.32
C LYS A 86 -32.22 -88.50 29.81
N GLY A 87 -31.17 -88.99 29.12
CA GLY A 87 -30.53 -90.31 29.24
C GLY A 87 -30.81 -91.13 27.96
N GLU A 88 -29.87 -91.71 27.20
CA GLU A 88 -28.63 -92.46 27.52
C GLU A 88 -28.86 -93.75 28.32
N THR A 89 -28.69 -94.91 27.67
CA THR A 89 -27.74 -95.96 28.12
C THR A 89 -27.54 -97.01 27.02
N ASP A 90 -26.51 -97.82 27.22
CA ASP A 90 -25.86 -98.70 26.24
C ASP A 90 -26.41 -100.15 26.24
N SER A 91 -26.07 -100.88 25.17
CA SER A 91 -25.81 -102.34 25.17
C SER A 91 -26.95 -103.40 25.16
N ASN A 92 -26.58 -104.53 24.55
CA ASN A 92 -26.93 -105.93 24.87
C ASN A 92 -28.26 -106.58 24.42
N PHE A 93 -28.09 -107.72 23.74
CA PHE A 93 -28.95 -108.93 23.71
C PHE A 93 -30.47 -108.77 23.52
N ARG A 94 -30.95 -109.02 22.29
CA ARG A 94 -31.77 -110.22 22.06
C ARG A 94 -31.94 -110.65 20.60
N THR A 95 -31.77 -111.94 20.37
CA THR A 95 -32.44 -112.68 19.29
C THR A 95 -33.92 -112.89 19.62
N THR A 96 -34.81 -112.63 18.66
CA THR A 96 -36.21 -113.07 18.70
C THR A 96 -36.67 -113.57 17.31
N ALA A 97 -36.05 -114.67 16.87
CA ALA A 97 -36.79 -115.64 16.08
C ALA A 97 -37.73 -116.44 17.00
N SER A 98 -38.67 -117.21 16.44
CA SER A 98 -39.79 -117.86 17.14
C SER A 98 -40.91 -116.85 17.52
N THR A 99 -42.21 -117.18 17.45
CA THR A 99 -42.80 -118.53 17.59
C THR A 99 -43.84 -118.96 16.54
N GLU A 100 -44.56 -118.05 15.89
CA GLU A 100 -45.89 -118.40 15.33
C GLU A 100 -45.86 -119.42 14.17
N SER A 101 -45.02 -119.22 13.16
CA SER A 101 -44.87 -120.17 12.03
C SER A 101 -44.35 -121.55 12.44
N LEU A 102 -43.55 -121.63 13.51
CA LEU A 102 -43.06 -122.89 14.08
C LEU A 102 -44.08 -123.55 15.01
N GLN A 103 -44.92 -122.78 15.71
CA GLN A 103 -46.01 -123.32 16.53
C GLN A 103 -47.13 -123.93 15.66
N GLN A 104 -47.39 -123.38 14.47
CA GLN A 104 -48.38 -123.94 13.55
C GLN A 104 -47.92 -125.30 12.99
N LEU A 105 -46.66 -125.42 12.56
CA LEU A 105 -46.04 -126.70 12.16
C LEU A 105 -45.92 -127.70 13.33
N SER A 106 -45.55 -127.23 14.53
CA SER A 106 -45.44 -128.08 15.73
C SER A 106 -46.80 -128.69 16.13
N ARG A 107 -47.91 -127.94 15.97
CA ARG A 107 -49.27 -128.45 16.23
C ARG A 107 -49.76 -129.46 15.21
N GLN A 108 -49.21 -129.49 13.99
CA GLN A 108 -49.58 -130.49 12.99
C GLN A 108 -48.73 -131.77 13.07
N MET A 109 -47.44 -131.70 13.45
CA MET A 109 -46.61 -132.90 13.59
C MET A 109 -46.93 -133.76 14.82
N ASN A 110 -47.37 -133.15 15.94
CA ASN A 110 -47.77 -133.90 17.14
C ASN A 110 -49.13 -134.63 17.02
N GLY A 111 -49.83 -134.50 15.89
CA GLY A 111 -51.03 -135.28 15.57
C GLY A 111 -50.77 -136.59 14.82
N LEU A 112 -49.52 -136.89 14.46
CA LEU A 112 -49.15 -137.97 13.52
C LEU A 112 -48.25 -139.07 14.14
N LEU A 113 -48.23 -139.17 15.48
CA LEU A 113 -47.49 -140.21 16.23
C LEU A 113 -48.37 -140.95 17.27
N SER A 114 -49.69 -140.93 17.06
CA SER A 114 -50.66 -141.71 17.84
C SER A 114 -51.33 -142.74 16.93
N GLU A 115 -51.51 -143.96 17.45
CA GLU A 115 -52.21 -145.09 16.82
C GLU A 115 -51.62 -145.61 15.49
N SER A 116 -50.58 -146.42 15.64
CA SER A 116 -50.35 -147.58 14.76
C SER A 116 -51.01 -148.83 15.36
N SER A 117 -51.24 -149.86 14.52
CA SER A 117 -51.99 -151.13 14.75
C SER A 117 -53.46 -151.06 14.27
N TYR A 118 -54.05 -152.09 13.65
CA TYR A 118 -53.71 -153.53 13.64
C TYR A 118 -53.65 -154.18 12.24
N LEU A 119 -53.21 -155.44 12.19
CA LEU A 119 -53.05 -156.30 11.01
C LEU A 119 -54.19 -157.34 10.86
N ASN A 120 -54.25 -157.94 9.66
CA ASN A 120 -55.07 -159.07 9.14
C ASN A 120 -56.04 -158.63 8.03
N GLY A 121 -56.37 -159.43 7.00
CA GLY A 121 -56.29 -160.90 6.88
C GLY A 121 -57.69 -161.51 7.11
N ASP A 122 -58.25 -162.36 6.25
CA ASP A 122 -57.69 -163.03 5.06
C ASP A 122 -58.81 -163.43 4.05
N ASP A 123 -58.39 -163.75 2.82
CA ASP A 123 -59.05 -164.55 1.77
C ASP A 123 -60.42 -164.13 1.13
N SER A 124 -60.50 -164.47 -0.18
CA SER A 124 -61.67 -164.93 -0.94
C SER A 124 -62.70 -163.97 -1.56
N SER A 125 -62.64 -163.94 -2.92
CA SER A 125 -63.75 -163.88 -3.89
C SER A 125 -64.29 -162.53 -4.42
N ASN A 126 -63.55 -161.98 -5.38
CA ASN A 126 -64.04 -161.60 -6.73
C ASN A 126 -65.13 -160.52 -6.95
N ASN A 127 -65.55 -159.73 -5.97
CA ASN A 127 -66.38 -158.52 -6.23
C ASN A 127 -65.66 -157.17 -5.97
N GLY A 128 -64.56 -157.16 -5.22
CA GLY A 128 -63.93 -155.91 -4.74
C GLY A 128 -63.27 -155.01 -5.80
N LEU A 129 -63.05 -155.49 -7.03
CA LEU A 129 -62.38 -154.69 -8.07
C LEU A 129 -63.22 -153.48 -8.49
N GLN A 130 -64.54 -153.65 -8.63
CA GLN A 130 -65.42 -152.61 -9.16
C GLN A 130 -65.67 -151.49 -8.13
N GLU A 131 -65.82 -151.83 -6.84
CA GLU A 131 -65.93 -150.85 -5.75
C GLU A 131 -64.61 -150.09 -5.53
N LEU A 132 -63.45 -150.76 -5.68
CA LEU A 132 -62.15 -150.07 -5.72
C LEU A 132 -62.01 -149.15 -6.94
N GLU A 133 -62.58 -149.52 -8.08
CA GLU A 133 -62.60 -148.70 -9.29
C GLU A 133 -63.49 -147.45 -9.16
N GLU A 134 -64.69 -147.58 -8.59
CA GLU A 134 -65.57 -146.44 -8.30
C GLU A 134 -64.95 -145.54 -7.22
N ARG A 135 -64.43 -146.12 -6.13
CA ARG A 135 -63.71 -145.34 -5.10
C ARG A 135 -62.46 -144.64 -5.62
N ASN A 136 -61.75 -145.20 -6.59
CA ASN A 136 -60.64 -144.50 -7.26
C ASN A 136 -61.13 -143.40 -8.21
N ARG A 137 -62.27 -143.58 -8.91
CA ARG A 137 -62.88 -142.50 -9.70
C ARG A 137 -63.33 -141.34 -8.81
N ASP A 138 -63.95 -141.62 -7.67
CA ASP A 138 -64.38 -140.61 -6.71
C ASP A 138 -63.20 -139.92 -6.02
N LEU A 139 -62.15 -140.66 -5.63
CA LEU A 139 -60.92 -140.06 -5.11
C LEU A 139 -60.20 -139.21 -6.17
N ALA A 140 -60.21 -139.62 -7.44
CA ALA A 140 -59.67 -138.82 -8.53
C ALA A 140 -60.52 -137.58 -8.83
N ALA A 141 -61.84 -137.65 -8.70
CA ALA A 141 -62.75 -136.50 -8.82
C ALA A 141 -62.58 -135.52 -7.65
N LEU A 142 -62.42 -136.02 -6.43
CA LEU A 142 -62.10 -135.22 -5.24
C LEU A 142 -60.70 -134.59 -5.33
N LEU A 143 -59.70 -135.32 -5.83
CA LEU A 143 -58.37 -134.75 -6.11
C LEU A 143 -58.42 -133.70 -7.22
N SER A 144 -59.19 -133.93 -8.28
CA SER A 144 -59.36 -132.98 -9.40
C SER A 144 -60.04 -131.69 -8.93
N THR A 145 -61.16 -131.81 -8.20
CA THR A 145 -61.87 -130.65 -7.64
C THR A 145 -61.06 -129.93 -6.56
N HIS A 146 -60.32 -130.65 -5.72
CA HIS A 146 -59.38 -130.03 -4.76
C HIS A 146 -58.19 -129.38 -5.48
N SER A 147 -57.68 -129.95 -6.57
CA SER A 147 -56.62 -129.33 -7.38
C SER A 147 -57.13 -128.04 -8.02
N GLN A 148 -58.31 -128.06 -8.63
CA GLN A 148 -58.95 -126.89 -9.24
C GLN A 148 -59.26 -125.80 -8.19
N ALA A 149 -59.73 -126.19 -7.00
CA ALA A 149 -59.93 -125.25 -5.89
C ALA A 149 -58.60 -124.66 -5.39
N ASN A 150 -57.52 -125.45 -5.34
CA ASN A 150 -56.20 -124.99 -4.93
C ASN A 150 -55.56 -124.08 -5.99
N GLU A 151 -55.75 -124.34 -7.29
CA GLU A 151 -55.39 -123.44 -8.39
C GLU A 151 -56.18 -122.13 -8.34
N GLN A 152 -57.48 -122.18 -8.05
CA GLN A 152 -58.30 -120.97 -7.83
C GLN A 152 -57.81 -120.17 -6.61
N LEU A 153 -57.49 -120.83 -5.49
CA LEU A 153 -56.94 -120.18 -4.29
C LEU A 153 -55.51 -119.64 -4.51
N LEU A 154 -54.69 -120.30 -5.33
CA LEU A 154 -53.38 -119.80 -5.76
C LEU A 154 -53.51 -118.58 -6.65
N SER A 155 -54.43 -118.60 -7.62
CA SER A 155 -54.75 -117.47 -8.49
C SER A 155 -55.29 -116.28 -7.69
N GLN A 156 -56.20 -116.51 -6.74
CA GLN A 156 -56.67 -115.48 -5.80
C GLN A 156 -55.55 -114.96 -4.89
N ASN A 157 -54.65 -115.82 -4.39
CA ASN A 157 -53.48 -115.40 -3.63
C ASN A 157 -52.53 -114.55 -4.48
N GLN A 158 -52.33 -114.89 -5.75
CA GLN A 158 -51.52 -114.11 -6.67
C GLN A 158 -52.16 -112.74 -6.94
N GLN A 159 -53.45 -112.70 -7.28
CA GLN A 159 -54.20 -111.45 -7.48
C GLN A 159 -54.20 -110.57 -6.23
N LEU A 160 -54.36 -111.14 -5.02
CA LEU A 160 -54.29 -110.38 -3.77
C LEU A 160 -52.87 -109.87 -3.47
N ARG A 161 -51.81 -110.62 -3.83
CA ARG A 161 -50.41 -110.16 -3.72
C ARG A 161 -50.13 -109.04 -4.71
N GLU A 162 -50.51 -109.19 -5.97
CA GLU A 162 -50.36 -108.17 -7.02
C GLU A 162 -51.13 -106.90 -6.65
N HIS A 163 -52.35 -107.02 -6.13
CA HIS A 163 -53.15 -105.90 -5.61
C HIS A 163 -52.51 -105.26 -4.35
N SER A 164 -51.94 -106.05 -3.44
CA SER A 164 -51.22 -105.53 -2.27
C SER A 164 -49.93 -104.80 -2.64
N ILE A 165 -49.20 -105.28 -3.65
CA ILE A 165 -48.00 -104.63 -4.20
C ILE A 165 -48.42 -103.34 -4.92
N GLY A 166 -49.51 -103.37 -5.70
CA GLY A 166 -50.08 -102.18 -6.35
C GLY A 166 -50.50 -101.10 -5.34
N LEU A 167 -51.19 -101.47 -4.26
CA LEU A 167 -51.54 -100.57 -3.16
C LEU A 167 -50.30 -100.04 -2.44
N GLN A 168 -49.29 -100.86 -2.18
CA GLN A 168 -48.04 -100.41 -1.57
C GLN A 168 -47.30 -99.41 -2.49
N HIS A 169 -47.18 -99.71 -3.78
CA HIS A 169 -46.60 -98.80 -4.77
C HIS A 169 -47.39 -97.49 -4.87
N GLN A 170 -48.73 -97.53 -4.78
CA GLN A 170 -49.56 -96.32 -4.75
C GLN A 170 -49.31 -95.50 -3.47
N LEU A 171 -49.30 -96.12 -2.30
CA LEU A 171 -49.02 -95.44 -1.03
C LEU A 171 -47.61 -94.85 -0.99
N GLU A 172 -46.61 -95.54 -1.53
CA GLU A 172 -45.25 -95.02 -1.67
C GLU A 172 -45.18 -93.87 -2.69
N ALA A 173 -45.89 -93.95 -3.82
CA ALA A 173 -45.98 -92.87 -4.80
C ALA A 173 -46.70 -91.63 -4.25
N GLU A 174 -47.82 -91.79 -3.53
CA GLU A 174 -48.53 -90.70 -2.87
C GLU A 174 -47.70 -90.09 -1.73
N ARG A 175 -47.04 -90.91 -0.91
CA ARG A 175 -46.10 -90.45 0.11
C ARG A 175 -44.97 -89.63 -0.50
N ASN A 176 -44.36 -90.11 -1.58
CA ASN A 176 -43.29 -89.41 -2.29
C ASN A 176 -43.80 -88.11 -2.91
N SER A 177 -44.98 -88.12 -3.54
CA SER A 177 -45.64 -86.91 -4.07
C SER A 177 -45.91 -85.87 -2.98
N PHE A 178 -46.35 -86.30 -1.79
CA PHE A 178 -46.55 -85.43 -0.64
C PHE A 178 -45.22 -84.86 -0.12
N HIS A 179 -44.17 -85.68 0.00
CA HIS A 179 -42.85 -85.23 0.43
C HIS A 179 -42.24 -84.25 -0.59
N GLU A 180 -42.45 -84.46 -1.89
CA GLU A 180 -42.06 -83.51 -2.94
C GLU A 180 -42.82 -82.17 -2.83
N LYS A 181 -44.14 -82.21 -2.67
CA LYS A 181 -44.97 -81.00 -2.51
C LYS A 181 -44.51 -80.21 -1.28
N HIS A 182 -44.47 -80.85 -0.11
CA HIS A 182 -43.99 -80.24 1.13
C HIS A 182 -42.55 -79.71 1.03
N LYS A 183 -41.66 -80.37 0.28
CA LYS A 183 -40.30 -79.87 -0.02
C LYS A 183 -40.31 -78.64 -0.93
N LYS A 184 -41.20 -78.58 -1.93
CA LYS A 184 -41.39 -77.43 -2.82
C LYS A 184 -42.00 -76.25 -2.05
N ASP A 185 -42.98 -76.49 -1.18
CA ASP A 185 -43.64 -75.48 -0.34
C ASP A 185 -42.68 -74.90 0.73
N ILE A 186 -41.85 -75.74 1.36
CA ILE A 186 -40.77 -75.26 2.23
C ILE A 186 -39.69 -74.51 1.43
N GLY A 187 -39.47 -74.87 0.16
CA GLY A 187 -38.58 -74.16 -0.74
C GLY A 187 -39.07 -72.74 -1.01
N SER A 188 -40.29 -72.58 -1.50
CA SER A 188 -40.89 -71.28 -1.83
C SER A 188 -41.08 -70.38 -0.61
N LEU A 189 -41.45 -70.93 0.56
CA LEU A 189 -41.53 -70.15 1.80
C LEU A 189 -40.16 -69.66 2.28
N LYS A 190 -39.08 -70.44 2.08
CA LYS A 190 -37.71 -70.00 2.38
C LYS A 190 -37.24 -68.93 1.40
N GLU A 191 -37.56 -69.07 0.12
CA GLU A 191 -37.24 -68.10 -0.92
C GLU A 191 -37.95 -66.76 -0.66
N GLN A 192 -39.26 -66.79 -0.35
CA GLN A 192 -40.03 -65.61 0.07
C GLN A 192 -39.44 -64.94 1.33
N LEU A 193 -39.07 -65.73 2.35
CA LEU A 193 -38.42 -65.21 3.55
C LEU A 193 -37.05 -64.57 3.25
N GLN A 194 -36.26 -65.18 2.37
CA GLN A 194 -34.96 -64.65 1.95
C GLN A 194 -35.12 -63.33 1.17
N VAL A 195 -36.09 -63.25 0.25
CA VAL A 195 -36.45 -62.01 -0.45
C VAL A 195 -36.88 -60.94 0.55
N HIS A 196 -37.77 -61.26 1.50
CA HIS A 196 -38.20 -60.29 2.52
C HIS A 196 -37.05 -59.80 3.42
N ILE A 197 -36.13 -60.68 3.82
CA ILE A 197 -34.91 -60.29 4.56
C ILE A 197 -34.05 -59.34 3.72
N GLN A 198 -33.89 -59.61 2.42
CA GLN A 198 -33.15 -58.74 1.50
C GLN A 198 -33.84 -57.38 1.31
N THR A 199 -35.17 -57.34 1.10
CA THR A 199 -35.94 -56.09 1.00
C THR A 199 -35.86 -55.27 2.27
N ILE A 200 -35.95 -55.90 3.46
CA ILE A 200 -35.78 -55.21 4.74
C ILE A 200 -34.35 -54.68 4.88
N GLY A 201 -33.34 -55.44 4.44
CA GLY A 201 -31.94 -55.00 4.42
C GLY A 201 -31.73 -53.75 3.55
N ILE A 202 -32.28 -53.74 2.34
CA ILE A 202 -32.24 -52.59 1.41
C ILE A 202 -32.95 -51.38 2.03
N LEU A 203 -34.20 -51.54 2.50
CA LEU A 203 -34.96 -50.44 3.13
C LEU A 203 -34.30 -49.88 4.40
N VAL A 204 -33.56 -50.70 5.15
CA VAL A 204 -32.78 -50.24 6.32
C VAL A 204 -31.50 -49.51 5.88
N ALA A 205 -30.84 -49.96 4.81
CA ALA A 205 -29.69 -49.26 4.23
C ALA A 205 -30.11 -47.89 3.67
N GLU A 206 -31.09 -47.85 2.77
CA GLU A 206 -31.67 -46.62 2.19
C GLU A 206 -32.12 -45.65 3.29
N LYS A 207 -32.82 -46.13 4.32
CA LYS A 207 -33.24 -45.30 5.45
C LYS A 207 -32.04 -44.71 6.20
N THR A 208 -30.99 -45.49 6.46
CA THR A 208 -29.79 -45.01 7.14
C THR A 208 -29.00 -44.02 6.28
N GLU A 209 -28.92 -44.26 4.96
CA GLU A 209 -28.30 -43.37 3.98
C GLU A 209 -29.05 -42.03 3.89
N LEU A 210 -30.36 -42.06 3.64
CA LEU A 210 -31.21 -40.87 3.62
C LEU A 210 -31.16 -40.11 4.96
N GLN A 211 -31.13 -40.81 6.10
CA GLN A 211 -30.99 -40.17 7.41
C GLN A 211 -29.59 -39.56 7.59
N SER A 212 -28.53 -40.14 7.00
CA SER A 212 -27.19 -39.56 6.96
C SER A 212 -27.15 -38.30 6.07
N GLN A 213 -27.68 -38.39 4.85
CA GLN A 213 -27.77 -37.27 3.89
C GLN A 213 -28.58 -36.10 4.48
N VAL A 214 -29.73 -36.36 5.11
CA VAL A 214 -30.54 -35.33 5.81
C VAL A 214 -29.74 -34.67 6.95
N ASN A 215 -29.05 -35.46 7.78
CA ASN A 215 -28.21 -34.92 8.85
C ASN A 215 -27.04 -34.07 8.31
N GLN A 216 -26.44 -34.45 7.18
CA GLN A 216 -25.38 -33.65 6.55
C GLN A 216 -25.93 -32.35 5.97
N CYS A 217 -27.06 -32.40 5.26
CA CYS A 217 -27.74 -31.22 4.71
C CYS A 217 -28.17 -30.25 5.81
N GLN A 218 -28.65 -30.74 6.96
CA GLN A 218 -28.97 -29.90 8.11
C GLN A 218 -27.72 -29.18 8.64
N ARG A 219 -26.61 -29.89 8.87
CA ARG A 219 -25.34 -29.27 9.33
C ARG A 219 -24.83 -28.20 8.36
N ILE A 220 -24.93 -28.45 7.04
CA ILE A 220 -24.54 -27.48 6.02
C ILE A 220 -25.46 -26.25 6.07
N ALA A 221 -26.78 -26.44 6.24
CA ALA A 221 -27.72 -25.33 6.40
C ALA A 221 -27.41 -24.50 7.67
N ASP A 222 -27.16 -25.16 8.81
CA ASP A 222 -26.80 -24.53 10.07
C ASP A 222 -25.49 -23.71 9.94
N GLN A 223 -24.48 -24.26 9.26
CA GLN A 223 -23.23 -23.55 8.95
C GLN A 223 -23.49 -22.32 8.06
N ARG A 224 -24.25 -22.45 6.97
CA ARG A 224 -24.56 -21.30 6.09
C ARG A 224 -25.38 -20.23 6.80
N ILE A 225 -26.24 -20.59 7.76
CA ILE A 225 -26.93 -19.63 8.63
C ILE A 225 -25.93 -18.84 9.48
N ALA A 226 -24.97 -19.52 10.13
CA ALA A 226 -23.93 -18.85 10.91
C ALA A 226 -23.03 -17.92 10.06
N GLU A 227 -22.66 -18.33 8.85
CA GLU A 227 -21.93 -17.49 7.88
C GLU A 227 -22.73 -16.25 7.48
N ILE A 228 -24.05 -16.39 7.24
CA ILE A 228 -24.95 -15.27 6.93
C ILE A 228 -25.09 -14.32 8.12
N GLU A 229 -25.18 -14.83 9.35
CA GLU A 229 -25.23 -14.00 10.56
C GLU A 229 -23.92 -13.23 10.77
N GLU A 230 -22.76 -13.86 10.53
CA GLU A 230 -21.47 -13.18 10.63
C GLU A 230 -21.32 -12.08 9.56
N LEU A 231 -21.65 -12.38 8.30
CA LEU A 231 -21.61 -11.40 7.20
C LEU A 231 -22.59 -10.25 7.45
N SER A 232 -23.77 -10.53 8.01
CA SER A 232 -24.74 -9.51 8.44
C SER A 232 -24.18 -8.63 9.56
N GLY A 233 -23.47 -9.22 10.53
CA GLY A 233 -22.75 -8.50 11.59
C GLY A 233 -21.65 -7.60 11.03
N ARG A 234 -20.77 -8.13 10.16
CA ARG A 234 -19.72 -7.38 9.46
C ARG A 234 -20.30 -6.21 8.64
N LEU A 235 -21.39 -6.44 7.89
CA LEU A 235 -22.09 -5.41 7.12
C LEU A 235 -22.69 -4.32 8.02
N LYS A 236 -23.29 -4.68 9.15
CA LYS A 236 -23.83 -3.73 10.14
C LYS A 236 -22.73 -2.86 10.75
N ALA A 237 -21.60 -3.45 11.14
CA ALA A 237 -20.43 -2.72 11.65
C ALA A 237 -19.78 -1.82 10.59
N SER A 238 -19.81 -2.23 9.31
CA SER A 238 -19.37 -1.39 8.19
C SER A 238 -20.29 -0.18 8.01
N ARG A 239 -21.61 -0.38 7.95
CA ARG A 239 -22.61 0.70 7.86
C ARG A 239 -22.55 1.68 9.02
N GLN A 240 -22.28 1.20 10.24
CA GLN A 240 -22.09 2.07 11.40
C GLN A 240 -20.85 2.97 11.21
N ARG A 241 -19.69 2.40 10.83
CA ARG A 241 -18.48 3.19 10.55
C ARG A 241 -18.68 4.20 9.42
N VAL A 242 -19.40 3.86 8.35
CA VAL A 242 -19.76 4.83 7.30
C VAL A 242 -20.56 5.99 7.88
N GLY A 243 -21.63 5.71 8.65
CA GLY A 243 -22.42 6.76 9.30
C GLY A 243 -21.67 7.56 10.37
N ASP A 244 -20.61 7.00 10.99
CA ASP A 244 -19.69 7.72 11.88
C ASP A 244 -18.78 8.66 11.09
N LEU A 245 -18.21 8.19 9.97
CA LEU A 245 -17.39 8.99 9.06
C LEU A 245 -18.19 10.12 8.39
N GLU A 246 -19.45 9.89 8.00
CA GLU A 246 -20.36 10.93 7.48
C GLU A 246 -20.59 12.05 8.51
N ARG A 247 -20.68 11.71 9.80
CA ARG A 247 -20.79 12.68 10.91
C ARG A 247 -19.47 13.42 11.16
N SER A 248 -18.33 12.75 11.09
CA SER A 248 -17.02 13.42 11.16
C SER A 248 -16.77 14.35 9.96
N LEU A 249 -17.15 13.93 8.75
CA LEU A 249 -17.01 14.72 7.52
C LEU A 249 -17.89 15.97 7.53
N SER A 250 -19.15 15.85 7.94
CA SER A 250 -20.07 17.00 8.07
C SER A 250 -19.64 17.96 9.18
N GLY A 251 -19.13 17.46 10.31
CA GLY A 251 -18.51 18.30 11.35
C GLY A 251 -17.26 19.04 10.86
N SER A 252 -16.39 18.35 10.11
CA SER A 252 -15.20 18.95 9.49
C SER A 252 -15.58 20.02 8.45
N SER A 253 -16.59 19.76 7.61
CA SER A 253 -17.12 20.71 6.64
C SER A 253 -17.69 21.97 7.28
N GLN A 254 -18.43 21.84 8.40
CA GLN A 254 -18.89 23.00 9.18
C GLN A 254 -17.73 23.78 9.80
N SER A 255 -16.67 23.10 10.27
CA SER A 255 -15.47 23.74 10.78
C SER A 255 -14.71 24.51 9.70
N LEU A 256 -14.59 23.94 8.49
CA LEU A 256 -14.01 24.62 7.32
C LEU A 256 -14.81 25.87 6.95
N GLN A 257 -16.13 25.80 6.83
CA GLN A 257 -16.99 26.96 6.56
C GLN A 257 -16.84 28.07 7.62
N HIS A 258 -16.65 27.70 8.89
CA HIS A 258 -16.37 28.66 9.95
C HIS A 258 -14.97 29.30 9.81
N LEU A 259 -13.96 28.54 9.41
CA LEU A 259 -12.59 29.04 9.16
C LEU A 259 -12.51 29.91 7.89
N GLU A 260 -13.23 29.56 6.83
CA GLU A 260 -13.41 30.37 5.62
C GLU A 260 -14.06 31.71 5.97
N LYS A 261 -15.17 31.69 6.71
CA LYS A 261 -15.83 32.92 7.18
C LYS A 261 -14.91 33.78 8.04
N ALA A 262 -14.22 33.19 9.02
CA ALA A 262 -13.28 33.91 9.88
C ALA A 262 -12.11 34.50 9.07
N THR A 263 -11.61 33.79 8.06
CA THR A 263 -10.57 34.28 7.13
C THR A 263 -11.09 35.46 6.29
N ALA A 264 -12.32 35.38 5.76
CA ALA A 264 -12.95 36.46 5.02
C ALA A 264 -13.23 37.70 5.89
N ASP A 265 -13.65 37.53 7.13
CA ASP A 265 -13.85 38.63 8.09
C ASP A 265 -12.51 39.25 8.52
N ASN A 266 -11.46 38.44 8.73
CA ASN A 266 -10.09 38.93 8.95
C ASN A 266 -9.53 39.70 7.73
N SER A 267 -9.84 39.29 6.50
CA SER A 267 -9.41 40.02 5.30
C SER A 267 -10.03 41.42 5.25
N LYS A 268 -11.33 41.55 5.55
CA LYS A 268 -12.02 42.85 5.64
C LYS A 268 -11.38 43.76 6.70
N GLU A 269 -11.00 43.18 7.83
CA GLU A 269 -10.32 43.93 8.90
C GLU A 269 -8.91 44.38 8.48
N VAL A 270 -8.15 43.51 7.81
CA VAL A 270 -6.84 43.86 7.23
C VAL A 270 -6.99 44.99 6.20
N ASP A 271 -8.00 44.95 5.34
CA ASP A 271 -8.24 46.00 4.33
C ASP A 271 -8.76 47.31 4.94
N ARG A 272 -9.55 47.24 6.03
CA ARG A 272 -9.91 48.40 6.86
C ARG A 272 -8.67 49.06 7.47
N LEU A 273 -7.79 48.26 8.08
CA LEU A 273 -6.56 48.74 8.69
C LEU A 273 -5.57 49.32 7.66
N LYS A 274 -5.49 48.77 6.44
CA LYS A 274 -4.74 49.39 5.32
C LYS A 274 -5.28 50.78 4.97
N LEU A 275 -6.61 50.94 4.93
CA LEU A 275 -7.27 52.21 4.61
C LEU A 275 -7.01 53.25 5.71
N ASP A 276 -7.17 52.87 6.97
CA ASP A 276 -6.86 53.74 8.12
C ASP A 276 -5.37 54.10 8.19
N LEU A 277 -4.45 53.17 7.90
CA LEU A 277 -3.01 53.46 7.76
C LEU A 277 -2.73 54.45 6.62
N SER A 278 -3.38 54.31 5.46
CA SER A 278 -3.24 55.27 4.36
C SER A 278 -3.75 56.67 4.74
N LYS A 279 -4.85 56.73 5.49
CA LYS A 279 -5.44 57.97 5.99
C LYS A 279 -4.53 58.67 7.02
N VAL A 280 -4.02 57.93 8.01
CA VAL A 280 -3.07 58.44 9.00
C VAL A 280 -1.74 58.83 8.35
N GLY A 281 -1.30 58.10 7.31
CA GLY A 281 -0.14 58.45 6.48
C GLY A 281 -0.28 59.84 5.85
N LYS A 282 -1.40 60.10 5.16
CA LYS A 282 -1.71 61.41 4.58
C LYS A 282 -1.78 62.52 5.62
N GLN A 283 -2.43 62.28 6.76
CA GLN A 283 -2.48 63.25 7.86
C GLN A 283 -1.07 63.55 8.44
N ASN A 284 -0.17 62.58 8.46
CA ASN A 284 1.22 62.76 8.87
C ASN A 284 2.03 63.55 7.82
N GLU A 285 1.76 63.37 6.53
CA GLU A 285 2.34 64.18 5.44
C GLU A 285 1.83 65.64 5.49
N GLU A 286 0.53 65.85 5.68
CA GLU A 286 -0.09 67.16 5.90
C GLU A 286 0.52 67.88 7.13
N LEU A 287 0.66 67.17 8.25
CA LEU A 287 1.29 67.72 9.48
C LEU A 287 2.79 67.99 9.30
N LYS A 288 3.51 67.19 8.52
CA LYS A 288 4.92 67.47 8.16
C LYS A 288 5.03 68.73 7.30
N GLN A 289 4.16 68.89 6.30
CA GLN A 289 4.13 70.11 5.49
C GLN A 289 3.84 71.34 6.37
N GLN A 290 2.81 71.29 7.22
CA GLN A 290 2.49 72.37 8.16
C GLN A 290 3.67 72.70 9.09
N ASN A 291 4.39 71.70 9.61
CA ASN A 291 5.61 71.93 10.39
C ASN A 291 6.72 72.60 9.57
N SER A 292 6.95 72.19 8.32
CA SER A 292 7.94 72.85 7.45
C SER A 292 7.59 74.30 7.15
N GLU A 293 6.32 74.60 6.86
CA GLU A 293 5.85 75.97 6.64
C GLU A 293 5.97 76.84 7.90
N LEU A 294 5.68 76.28 9.09
CA LEU A 294 5.86 76.99 10.36
C LEU A 294 7.34 77.22 10.69
N HIS A 295 8.21 76.26 10.35
CA HIS A 295 9.66 76.39 10.51
C HIS A 295 10.22 77.48 9.59
N GLU A 296 9.79 77.54 8.32
CA GLU A 296 10.18 78.59 7.38
C GLU A 296 9.67 79.98 7.83
N LYS A 297 8.44 80.08 8.34
CA LYS A 297 7.88 81.31 8.93
C LYS A 297 8.65 81.76 10.18
N LEU A 298 9.13 80.82 11.01
CA LEU A 298 10.00 81.12 12.15
C LEU A 298 11.41 81.55 11.70
N GLN A 299 11.94 80.94 10.65
CA GLN A 299 13.24 81.28 10.07
C GLN A 299 13.22 82.68 9.43
N SER A 300 12.18 83.03 8.68
CA SER A 300 12.04 84.37 8.10
C SER A 300 11.89 85.44 9.20
N SER A 301 11.06 85.20 10.21
CA SER A 301 10.88 86.12 11.34
C SER A 301 12.16 86.27 12.20
N THR A 302 12.97 85.23 12.36
CA THR A 302 14.26 85.34 13.06
C THR A 302 15.33 86.07 12.23
N VAL A 303 15.31 85.94 10.90
CA VAL A 303 16.13 86.76 10.00
C VAL A 303 15.69 88.24 10.01
N GLU A 304 14.39 88.51 10.04
CA GLU A 304 13.83 89.87 10.16
C GLU A 304 14.18 90.51 11.51
N ASN A 305 14.03 89.78 12.62
CA ASN A 305 14.49 90.26 13.93
C ASN A 305 16.00 90.53 13.93
N ARG A 306 16.81 89.71 13.26
CA ARG A 306 18.26 89.93 13.15
C ARG A 306 18.62 91.17 12.31
N SER A 307 17.88 91.46 11.24
CA SER A 307 18.10 92.67 10.44
C SER A 307 17.62 93.93 11.16
N LEU A 308 16.49 93.85 11.89
CA LEU A 308 16.01 94.91 12.78
C LEU A 308 17.01 95.20 13.91
N LEU A 309 17.57 94.18 14.56
CA LEU A 309 18.63 94.35 15.57
C LEU A 309 19.89 95.01 14.99
N SER A 310 20.29 94.67 13.76
CA SER A 310 21.39 95.36 13.08
C SER A 310 21.06 96.82 12.79
N SER A 311 19.83 97.11 12.35
CA SER A 311 19.35 98.47 12.10
C SER A 311 19.32 99.29 13.40
N VAL A 312 18.86 98.72 14.50
CA VAL A 312 18.89 99.36 15.84
C VAL A 312 20.33 99.62 16.28
N ALA A 313 21.26 98.67 16.10
CA ALA A 313 22.67 98.87 16.45
C ALA A 313 23.35 99.95 15.59
N ASP A 314 23.00 100.07 14.31
CA ASP A 314 23.51 101.14 13.44
C ASP A 314 22.84 102.50 13.70
N LEU A 315 21.57 102.52 14.12
CA LEU A 315 20.90 103.72 14.61
C LEU A 315 21.48 104.17 15.96
N GLN A 316 21.83 103.25 16.86
CA GLN A 316 22.53 103.55 18.12
C GLN A 316 23.89 104.20 17.84
N LYS A 317 24.74 103.63 16.98
CA LYS A 317 26.00 104.27 16.56
C LYS A 317 25.79 105.66 15.94
N ARG A 318 24.72 105.84 15.16
CA ARG A 318 24.35 107.15 14.60
C ARG A 318 23.89 108.14 15.66
N ILE A 319 23.18 107.68 16.69
CA ILE A 319 22.79 108.49 17.86
C ILE A 319 24.03 108.84 18.67
N GLU A 320 24.93 107.90 18.99
CA GLU A 320 26.20 108.18 19.68
C GLU A 320 27.05 109.22 18.92
N MET A 321 27.18 109.08 17.59
CA MET A 321 27.83 110.09 16.75
C MET A 321 27.08 111.42 16.74
N ALA A 322 25.74 111.42 16.67
CA ALA A 322 24.93 112.63 16.70
C ALA A 322 24.92 113.31 18.08
N GLU A 323 25.07 112.57 19.17
CA GLU A 323 25.22 113.07 20.54
C GLU A 323 26.62 113.66 20.75
N LEU A 324 27.67 113.04 20.18
CA LEU A 324 29.01 113.64 20.11
C LEU A 324 29.00 114.95 19.30
N PHE A 325 28.35 114.97 18.13
CA PHE A 325 28.16 116.19 17.34
C PHE A 325 27.27 117.21 18.08
N ALA A 326 26.22 116.77 18.78
CA ALA A 326 25.34 117.66 19.55
C ALA A 326 26.03 118.21 20.80
N HIS A 327 26.96 117.46 21.43
CA HIS A 327 27.82 118.00 22.48
C HIS A 327 28.78 119.06 21.92
N GLN A 328 29.41 118.80 20.77
CA GLN A 328 30.27 119.78 20.08
C GLN A 328 29.50 121.04 19.66
N LEU A 329 28.27 120.88 19.16
CA LEU A 329 27.38 121.99 18.82
C LEU A 329 26.77 122.67 20.07
N SER A 330 26.61 121.97 21.20
CA SER A 330 26.13 122.59 22.44
C SER A 330 27.13 123.56 23.07
N SER A 331 28.39 123.55 22.60
CA SER A 331 29.38 124.59 22.89
C SER A 331 29.35 125.82 21.97
N GLU A 332 28.59 125.81 20.86
CA GLU A 332 28.40 126.98 19.98
C GLU A 332 26.89 127.25 19.72
N ASN A 333 26.40 128.33 20.32
CA ASN A 333 24.97 128.62 20.42
C ASN A 333 24.29 128.97 19.07
N GLU A 334 22.95 128.84 19.05
CA GLU A 334 22.03 129.46 18.08
C GLU A 334 22.11 129.07 16.59
N SER A 335 21.13 128.27 16.13
CA SER A 335 20.41 128.59 14.88
C SER A 335 19.00 127.96 14.83
N SER A 336 17.98 128.81 14.95
CA SER A 336 16.57 128.42 14.92
C SER A 336 16.05 128.19 13.49
N HIS A 337 16.08 126.95 12.99
CA HIS A 337 15.15 126.52 11.94
C HIS A 337 14.93 125.00 11.83
N GLY A 338 16.01 124.19 11.88
CA GLY A 338 15.94 122.75 11.59
C GLY A 338 15.00 121.94 12.50
N SER A 339 14.84 122.35 13.77
CA SER A 339 13.95 121.70 14.73
C SER A 339 12.49 121.66 14.27
N ILE A 340 12.03 122.59 13.43
CA ILE A 340 10.63 122.67 12.99
C ILE A 340 10.30 121.56 11.99
N GLU A 341 11.19 121.22 11.06
CA GLU A 341 10.94 120.12 10.10
C GLU A 341 11.07 118.75 10.76
N ILE A 342 12.03 118.58 11.68
CA ILE A 342 12.19 117.35 12.46
C ILE A 342 10.96 117.13 13.35
N VAL A 343 10.48 118.16 14.06
CA VAL A 343 9.23 118.07 14.85
C VAL A 343 8.01 117.77 13.95
N ASN A 344 7.89 118.38 12.78
CA ASN A 344 6.81 118.08 11.84
C ASN A 344 6.83 116.63 11.34
N ASN A 345 8.00 116.05 11.09
CA ASN A 345 8.09 114.66 10.63
C ASN A 345 7.85 113.67 11.78
N LEU A 346 8.37 113.94 12.98
CA LEU A 346 8.03 113.17 14.19
C LEU A 346 6.54 113.26 14.55
N GLN A 347 5.89 114.41 14.30
CA GLN A 347 4.43 114.55 14.44
C GLN A 347 3.67 113.67 13.44
N LYS A 348 4.05 113.67 12.16
CA LYS A 348 3.43 112.78 11.15
C LYS A 348 3.63 111.30 11.49
N GLU A 349 4.83 110.91 11.92
CA GLU A 349 5.13 109.52 12.29
C GLU A 349 4.34 109.10 13.53
N ARG A 350 4.26 109.96 14.56
CA ARG A 350 3.38 109.79 15.71
C ARG A 350 1.92 109.63 15.27
N ASP A 351 1.43 110.46 14.36
CA ASP A 351 0.03 110.44 13.94
C ASP A 351 -0.32 109.18 13.14
N ILE A 352 0.59 108.69 12.29
CA ILE A 352 0.47 107.40 11.60
C ILE A 352 0.49 106.23 12.61
N LEU A 353 1.36 106.28 13.63
CA LEU A 353 1.40 105.27 14.69
C LEU A 353 0.16 105.29 15.58
N LEU A 354 -0.41 106.47 15.84
CA LEU A 354 -1.67 106.64 16.56
C LEU A 354 -2.85 106.06 15.76
N ASP A 355 -2.96 106.33 14.46
CA ASP A 355 -4.01 105.72 13.63
C ASP A 355 -3.83 104.20 13.49
N ARG A 356 -2.59 103.69 13.45
CA ARG A 356 -2.32 102.24 13.44
C ARG A 356 -2.67 101.58 14.77
N LEU A 357 -2.39 102.23 15.90
CA LEU A 357 -2.86 101.81 17.22
C LEU A 357 -4.38 101.79 17.27
N ARG A 358 -5.04 102.87 16.81
CA ARG A 358 -6.51 102.96 16.78
C ARG A 358 -7.15 101.85 15.95
N GLN A 359 -6.55 101.49 14.79
CA GLN A 359 -6.99 100.36 13.98
C GLN A 359 -6.80 99.01 14.70
N GLN A 360 -5.72 98.83 15.46
CA GLN A 360 -5.52 97.63 16.27
C GLN A 360 -6.48 97.57 17.48
N GLU A 361 -6.80 98.70 18.09
CA GLU A 361 -7.82 98.81 19.15
C GLU A 361 -9.22 98.51 18.60
N GLU A 362 -9.59 99.07 17.44
CA GLU A 362 -10.86 98.79 16.74
C GLU A 362 -11.00 97.30 16.39
N LEU A 363 -9.93 96.67 15.87
CA LEU A 363 -9.92 95.23 15.57
C LEU A 363 -9.96 94.36 16.85
N SER A 364 -9.24 94.76 17.90
CA SER A 364 -9.26 94.08 19.19
C SER A 364 -10.65 94.13 19.84
N GLN A 365 -11.30 95.30 19.82
CA GLN A 365 -12.69 95.46 20.27
C GLN A 365 -13.66 94.61 19.45
N LYS A 366 -13.49 94.52 18.13
CA LYS A 366 -14.32 93.66 17.27
C LYS A 366 -14.16 92.18 17.61
N LEU A 367 -12.93 91.69 17.75
CA LEU A 367 -12.65 90.31 18.18
C LEU A 367 -13.15 90.03 19.61
N GLN A 368 -13.11 91.03 20.49
CA GLN A 368 -13.66 90.92 21.83
C GLN A 368 -15.19 90.80 21.80
N LEU A 369 -15.89 91.59 21.00
CA LEU A 369 -17.33 91.50 20.80
C LEU A 369 -17.75 90.17 20.17
N GLU A 370 -16.98 89.66 19.20
CA GLU A 370 -17.23 88.33 18.59
C GLU A 370 -17.03 87.20 19.61
N ARG A 371 -15.97 87.26 20.42
CA ARG A 371 -15.76 86.35 21.57
C ARG A 371 -16.93 86.39 22.55
N ASP A 372 -17.36 87.59 22.94
CA ASP A 372 -18.41 87.77 23.94
C ASP A 372 -19.77 87.32 23.42
N GLN A 373 -20.09 87.57 22.15
CA GLN A 373 -21.28 87.04 21.48
C GLN A 373 -21.27 85.50 21.40
N VAL A 374 -20.13 84.88 21.05
CA VAL A 374 -20.01 83.42 21.02
C VAL A 374 -20.12 82.82 22.43
N THR A 375 -19.57 83.50 23.44
CA THR A 375 -19.68 83.09 24.85
C THR A 375 -21.13 83.17 25.34
N GLU A 376 -21.85 84.23 24.98
CA GLU A 376 -23.28 84.37 25.29
C GLU A 376 -24.11 83.28 24.61
N GLN A 377 -23.85 82.95 23.34
CA GLN A 377 -24.53 81.85 22.64
C GLN A 377 -24.30 80.49 23.31
N TYR A 378 -23.07 80.17 23.72
CA TYR A 378 -22.79 78.95 24.47
C TYR A 378 -23.45 78.94 25.85
N GLN A 379 -23.53 80.09 26.53
CA GLN A 379 -24.21 80.21 27.81
C GLN A 379 -25.73 80.01 27.66
N GLN A 380 -26.37 80.69 26.70
CA GLN A 380 -27.78 80.53 26.37
C GLN A 380 -28.13 79.08 26.01
N TYR A 381 -27.30 78.40 25.21
CA TYR A 381 -27.49 76.98 24.89
C TYR A 381 -27.35 76.07 26.13
N THR A 382 -26.37 76.36 26.99
CA THR A 382 -26.15 75.63 28.25
C THR A 382 -27.34 75.79 29.20
N ASP A 383 -27.88 77.00 29.33
CA ASP A 383 -29.04 77.28 30.18
C ASP A 383 -30.35 76.70 29.60
N GLN A 384 -30.51 76.65 28.28
CA GLN A 384 -31.62 75.91 27.63
C GLN A 384 -31.55 74.41 27.93
N LEU A 385 -30.38 73.79 27.77
CA LEU A 385 -30.18 72.37 28.06
C LEU A 385 -30.35 72.06 29.56
N ARG A 386 -29.91 72.97 30.42
CA ARG A 386 -30.13 72.92 31.87
C ARG A 386 -31.61 73.01 32.23
N HIS A 387 -32.37 73.88 31.56
CA HIS A 387 -33.81 74.01 31.78
C HIS A 387 -34.56 72.76 31.30
N GLN A 388 -34.23 72.20 30.14
CA GLN A 388 -34.78 70.91 29.68
C GLN A 388 -34.47 69.76 30.67
N SER A 389 -33.24 69.70 31.18
CA SER A 389 -32.85 68.73 32.20
C SER A 389 -33.64 68.92 33.51
N GLN A 390 -33.89 70.16 33.93
CA GLN A 390 -34.73 70.47 35.09
C GLN A 390 -36.21 70.12 34.87
N GLN A 391 -36.78 70.40 33.70
CA GLN A 391 -38.16 70.02 33.34
C GLN A 391 -38.34 68.49 33.36
N LEU A 392 -37.41 67.74 32.75
CA LEU A 392 -37.44 66.28 32.78
C LEU A 392 -37.27 65.74 34.22
N THR A 393 -36.42 66.37 35.02
CA THR A 393 -36.27 66.00 36.45
C THR A 393 -37.56 66.25 37.23
N GLN A 394 -38.23 67.39 37.02
CA GLN A 394 -39.51 67.72 37.65
C GLN A 394 -40.64 66.77 37.20
N GLN A 395 -40.66 66.39 35.92
CA GLN A 395 -41.61 65.39 35.42
C GLN A 395 -41.36 64.02 36.06
N ILE A 396 -40.10 63.63 36.27
CA ILE A 396 -39.74 62.41 37.00
C ILE A 396 -40.17 62.51 38.47
N THR A 397 -39.95 63.63 39.17
CA THR A 397 -40.35 63.74 40.59
C THR A 397 -41.86 63.67 40.76
N VAL A 398 -42.65 64.37 39.91
CA VAL A 398 -44.12 64.29 39.94
C VAL A 398 -44.59 62.86 39.63
N LEU A 399 -44.00 62.16 38.66
CA LEU A 399 -44.35 60.77 38.36
C LEU A 399 -43.93 59.79 39.48
N THR A 400 -42.90 60.11 40.28
CA THR A 400 -42.58 59.33 41.49
C THR A 400 -43.51 59.65 42.65
N GLU A 401 -43.93 60.91 42.81
CA GLU A 401 -44.91 61.34 43.82
C GLU A 401 -46.28 60.69 43.53
N GLU A 402 -46.78 60.76 42.29
CA GLU A 402 -48.00 60.06 41.84
C GLU A 402 -47.91 58.54 42.07
N ARG A 403 -46.74 57.94 41.82
CA ARG A 403 -46.50 56.50 42.07
C ARG A 403 -46.53 56.18 43.56
N GLU A 404 -45.96 57.02 44.41
CA GLU A 404 -45.99 56.84 45.87
C GLU A 404 -47.40 57.07 46.43
N GLU A 405 -48.15 58.06 45.95
CA GLU A 405 -49.57 58.22 46.29
C GLU A 405 -50.40 57.00 45.88
N LEU A 406 -50.16 56.42 44.70
CA LEU A 406 -50.85 55.20 44.25
C LEU A 406 -50.45 53.96 45.08
N LEU A 407 -49.19 53.82 45.47
CA LEU A 407 -48.72 52.75 46.35
C LEU A 407 -49.26 52.89 47.78
N ASN A 408 -49.26 54.10 48.34
CA ASN A 408 -49.86 54.39 49.63
C ASN A 408 -51.37 54.11 49.60
N ARG A 409 -52.08 54.52 48.54
CA ARG A 409 -53.50 54.23 48.35
C ARG A 409 -53.79 52.74 48.15
N GLN A 410 -52.89 51.99 47.51
CA GLN A 410 -52.98 50.53 47.48
C GLN A 410 -52.83 49.95 48.89
N HIS A 411 -51.84 50.41 49.65
CA HIS A 411 -51.61 49.96 51.03
C HIS A 411 -52.76 50.31 51.98
N ASP A 412 -53.37 51.50 51.84
CA ASP A 412 -54.59 51.89 52.56
C ASP A 412 -55.77 50.96 52.24
N LEU A 413 -55.91 50.53 50.97
CA LEU A 413 -56.95 49.60 50.54
C LEU A 413 -56.69 48.18 51.03
N GLU A 414 -55.44 47.71 51.01
CA GLU A 414 -55.02 46.43 51.61
C GLU A 414 -55.25 46.44 53.13
N GLY A 415 -54.87 47.53 53.80
CA GLY A 415 -55.13 47.78 55.21
C GLY A 415 -56.62 47.82 55.55
N ALA A 416 -57.44 48.48 54.73
CA ALA A 416 -58.90 48.48 54.89
C ALA A 416 -59.52 47.09 54.64
N VAL A 417 -58.97 46.28 53.73
CA VAL A 417 -59.38 44.88 53.55
C VAL A 417 -59.02 44.03 54.76
N LEU A 418 -57.81 44.19 55.32
CA LEU A 418 -57.40 43.54 56.57
C LEU A 418 -58.25 44.00 57.76
N GLU A 419 -58.58 45.28 57.84
CA GLU A 419 -59.43 45.82 58.90
C GLU A 419 -60.90 45.39 58.76
N LEU A 420 -61.40 45.17 57.53
CA LEU A 420 -62.71 44.57 57.28
C LEU A 420 -62.73 43.07 57.63
N GLN A 421 -61.68 42.32 57.28
CA GLN A 421 -61.51 40.92 57.73
C GLN A 421 -61.50 40.86 59.26
N ARG A 422 -60.70 41.71 59.91
CA ARG A 422 -60.65 41.81 61.37
C ARG A 422 -61.98 42.26 61.98
N LYS A 423 -62.73 43.20 61.37
CA LYS A 423 -64.06 43.61 61.86
C LYS A 423 -65.10 42.50 61.71
N ILE A 424 -64.94 41.58 60.76
CA ILE A 424 -65.76 40.35 60.69
C ILE A 424 -65.46 39.41 61.88
N GLU A 425 -64.23 39.40 62.41
CA GLU A 425 -63.86 38.65 63.63
C GLU A 425 -64.26 39.41 64.92
N ASP A 426 -63.87 40.68 65.07
CA ASP A 426 -64.04 41.49 66.28
C ASP A 426 -65.51 41.89 66.57
N ILE A 427 -66.44 41.74 65.61
CA ILE A 427 -67.89 41.77 65.87
C ILE A 427 -68.33 40.71 66.92
N GLY A 428 -67.46 39.76 67.26
CA GLY A 428 -67.64 38.84 68.38
C GLY A 428 -67.54 39.44 69.81
N SER A 429 -67.09 40.69 70.05
CA SER A 429 -66.92 41.21 71.44
C SER A 429 -67.05 42.75 71.66
N MET A 430 -67.32 43.19 72.92
CA MET A 430 -67.72 44.57 73.34
C MET A 430 -67.75 44.72 74.91
N PRO A 431 -67.97 45.91 75.59
CA PRO A 431 -67.78 47.36 75.27
C PRO A 431 -67.09 48.23 76.43
N PRO A 432 -67.54 49.39 77.04
CA PRO A 432 -66.64 50.59 77.18
C PRO A 432 -66.72 51.61 78.41
N VAL A 433 -65.69 52.51 78.55
CA VAL A 433 -65.76 54.02 78.76
C VAL A 433 -65.97 54.80 80.14
N THR A 434 -64.89 55.47 80.66
CA THR A 434 -64.70 56.90 81.18
C THR A 434 -65.18 57.40 82.63
N PRO A 435 -64.98 58.69 83.15
CA PRO A 435 -63.99 59.03 84.24
C PRO A 435 -64.34 59.79 85.62
N PRO A 436 -64.17 61.13 85.93
CA PRO A 436 -63.41 61.62 87.15
C PRO A 436 -63.86 62.88 88.02
N ALA A 437 -63.09 63.20 89.11
CA ALA A 437 -62.62 64.55 89.64
C ALA A 437 -63.06 65.23 91.01
N GLN A 438 -62.06 65.53 91.90
CA GLN A 438 -61.90 66.57 93.01
C GLN A 438 -62.82 66.57 94.29
N PRO A 439 -62.53 67.24 95.48
CA PRO A 439 -61.59 68.34 95.87
C PRO A 439 -60.70 68.15 97.17
N SER A 440 -60.53 69.15 98.11
CA SER A 440 -59.30 69.44 98.95
C SER A 440 -59.40 69.54 100.52
N ILE A 441 -58.25 69.72 101.25
CA ILE A 441 -58.00 69.46 102.73
C ILE A 441 -57.04 70.50 103.44
N PRO A 442 -56.99 70.67 104.80
CA PRO A 442 -56.35 71.80 105.55
C PRO A 442 -54.87 71.74 106.08
N THR A 443 -54.44 72.80 106.79
CA THR A 443 -53.11 73.48 106.69
C THR A 443 -51.87 72.98 107.46
N GLU A 444 -51.93 72.55 108.72
CA GLU A 444 -50.69 72.08 109.40
C GLU A 444 -50.23 70.74 108.82
N LEU A 445 -51.20 69.89 108.48
CA LEU A 445 -50.98 68.73 107.63
C LEU A 445 -50.36 69.15 106.29
N ILE A 446 -50.84 70.23 105.64
CA ILE A 446 -50.19 70.79 104.43
C ILE A 446 -48.72 71.11 104.67
N GLN A 447 -48.28 71.67 105.81
CA GLN A 447 -46.85 72.01 105.97
C GLN A 447 -45.92 70.78 106.06
N GLU A 448 -46.31 69.74 106.79
CA GLU A 448 -45.50 68.51 106.86
C GLU A 448 -45.62 67.70 105.56
N LEU A 449 -46.84 67.63 104.99
CA LEU A 449 -47.11 67.10 103.67
C LEU A 449 -46.34 67.86 102.58
N ASP A 450 -46.10 69.17 102.71
CA ASP A 450 -45.34 69.97 101.73
C ASP A 450 -43.83 69.81 101.89
N LYS A 451 -43.31 69.56 103.10
CA LYS A 451 -41.91 69.11 103.29
C LYS A 451 -41.70 67.70 102.71
N LEU A 452 -42.64 66.79 102.97
CA LEU A 452 -42.63 65.44 102.37
C LEU A 452 -42.81 65.51 100.86
N ARG A 453 -43.71 66.35 100.32
CA ARG A 453 -43.83 66.62 98.88
C ARG A 453 -42.59 67.27 98.30
N PHE A 454 -41.87 68.11 99.05
CA PHE A 454 -40.63 68.71 98.57
C PHE A 454 -39.55 67.63 98.43
N SER A 455 -39.33 66.82 99.47
CA SER A 455 -38.35 65.72 99.41
C SER A 455 -38.77 64.63 98.41
N VAL A 456 -40.06 64.32 98.29
CA VAL A 456 -40.59 63.40 97.27
C VAL A 456 -40.42 63.98 95.87
N ARG A 457 -40.68 65.29 95.64
CA ARG A 457 -40.35 65.97 94.37
C ARG A 457 -38.87 65.89 94.08
N GLU A 458 -37.99 66.30 94.99
CA GLU A 458 -36.54 66.24 94.82
C GLU A 458 -36.04 64.82 94.48
N SER A 459 -36.57 63.78 95.14
CA SER A 459 -36.31 62.38 94.80
C SER A 459 -36.93 61.93 93.46
N SER A 460 -38.09 62.47 93.10
CA SER A 460 -38.78 62.19 91.83
C SER A 460 -38.09 62.87 90.66
N ASP A 461 -37.65 64.11 90.82
CA ASP A 461 -36.96 64.93 89.82
C ASP A 461 -35.57 64.31 89.52
N THR A 462 -34.85 63.87 90.57
CA THR A 462 -33.59 63.13 90.40
C THR A 462 -33.77 61.74 89.79
N LEU A 463 -34.82 60.98 90.16
CA LEU A 463 -35.17 59.74 89.48
C LEU A 463 -35.59 59.99 88.02
N GLU A 464 -36.32 61.06 87.72
CA GLU A 464 -36.75 61.40 86.37
C GLU A 464 -35.58 61.84 85.49
N VAL A 465 -34.59 62.55 86.05
CA VAL A 465 -33.29 62.78 85.40
C VAL A 465 -32.56 61.46 85.15
N GLN A 466 -32.42 60.59 86.15
CA GLN A 466 -31.78 59.27 85.95
C GLN A 466 -32.51 58.40 84.91
N VAL A 467 -33.84 58.48 84.81
CA VAL A 467 -34.61 57.78 83.78
C VAL A 467 -34.36 58.39 82.40
N ARG A 468 -34.27 59.73 82.28
CA ARG A 468 -33.86 60.40 81.03
C ARG A 468 -32.44 60.03 80.61
N ASP A 469 -31.50 59.97 81.55
CA ASP A 469 -30.10 59.64 81.29
C ASP A 469 -29.94 58.18 80.88
N ASN A 470 -30.60 57.24 81.56
CA ASN A 470 -30.66 55.84 81.14
C ASN A 470 -31.34 55.68 79.77
N MET A 471 -32.41 56.43 79.49
CA MET A 471 -33.08 56.42 78.18
C MET A 471 -32.19 56.99 77.06
N GLN A 472 -31.30 57.94 77.35
CA GLN A 472 -30.28 58.41 76.41
C GLN A 472 -29.17 57.37 76.23
N LEU A 473 -28.72 56.72 77.31
CA LEU A 473 -27.72 55.65 77.24
C LEU A 473 -28.22 54.43 76.46
N SER A 474 -29.47 53.99 76.66
CA SER A 474 -30.06 52.90 75.88
C SER A 474 -30.12 53.22 74.39
N ARG A 475 -30.51 54.44 74.01
CA ARG A 475 -30.48 54.89 72.61
C ARG A 475 -29.07 54.91 72.03
N LEU A 476 -28.09 55.38 72.80
CA LEU A 476 -26.69 55.37 72.37
C LEU A 476 -26.14 53.94 72.23
N LEU A 477 -26.61 52.98 73.04
CA LEU A 477 -26.28 51.56 72.88
C LEU A 477 -26.94 50.97 71.64
N GLU A 478 -28.24 51.23 71.43
CA GLU A 478 -29.00 50.84 70.22
C GLU A 478 -28.31 51.35 68.94
N GLU A 479 -27.94 52.64 68.90
CA GLU A 479 -27.12 53.23 67.81
C GLU A 479 -25.75 52.54 67.63
N LYS A 480 -25.13 51.97 68.68
CA LYS A 480 -23.87 51.23 68.55
C LYS A 480 -24.09 49.79 68.11
N GLU A 481 -25.16 49.14 68.55
CA GLU A 481 -25.52 47.78 68.13
C GLU A 481 -25.96 47.76 66.66
N GLU A 482 -26.76 48.73 66.22
CA GLU A 482 -27.02 48.98 64.79
C GLU A 482 -25.71 49.25 64.02
N LYS A 483 -24.77 50.01 64.60
CA LYS A 483 -23.52 50.31 63.91
C LYS A 483 -22.55 49.12 63.85
N ILE A 484 -22.54 48.26 64.87
CA ILE A 484 -21.75 47.03 64.90
C ILE A 484 -22.32 46.04 63.89
N THR A 485 -23.62 45.75 63.92
CA THR A 485 -24.28 44.84 62.97
C THR A 485 -24.15 45.35 61.52
N SER A 486 -24.21 46.68 61.30
CA SER A 486 -23.89 47.30 60.00
C SER A 486 -22.46 47.03 59.53
N LEU A 487 -21.48 46.99 60.44
CA LEU A 487 -20.07 46.72 60.11
C LEU A 487 -19.80 45.21 59.94
N GLU A 488 -20.44 44.36 60.74
CA GLU A 488 -20.38 42.90 60.60
C GLU A 488 -20.94 42.47 59.25
N ARG A 489 -22.12 42.97 58.86
CA ARG A 489 -22.71 42.70 57.53
C ARG A 489 -21.80 43.14 56.38
N LEU A 490 -21.06 44.24 56.54
CA LEU A 490 -20.07 44.69 55.55
C LEU A 490 -18.82 43.80 55.53
N LEU A 491 -18.35 43.31 56.69
CA LEU A 491 -17.22 42.39 56.77
C LEU A 491 -17.53 41.02 56.17
N ASP A 492 -18.75 40.52 56.34
CA ASP A 492 -19.21 39.29 55.68
C ASP A 492 -19.38 39.50 54.17
N GLU A 493 -19.96 40.61 53.73
CA GLU A 493 -20.04 40.96 52.30
C GLU A 493 -18.63 41.08 51.66
N PHE A 494 -17.65 41.64 52.37
CA PHE A 494 -16.25 41.64 51.93
C PHE A 494 -15.59 40.26 51.97
N ARG A 495 -15.96 39.39 52.91
CA ARG A 495 -15.47 38.00 53.00
C ARG A 495 -15.98 37.16 51.84
N GLU A 496 -17.26 37.26 51.49
CA GLU A 496 -17.85 36.60 50.32
C GLU A 496 -17.18 37.10 49.03
N GLN A 497 -17.10 38.42 48.83
CA GLN A 497 -16.38 39.00 47.68
C GLN A 497 -14.90 38.60 47.60
N ALA A 498 -14.23 38.33 48.73
CA ALA A 498 -12.85 37.82 48.74
C ALA A 498 -12.79 36.34 48.34
N GLY A 499 -13.76 35.53 48.78
CA GLY A 499 -13.94 34.15 48.35
C GLY A 499 -14.20 34.03 46.84
N ASP A 500 -15.12 34.83 46.31
CA ASP A 500 -15.45 34.87 44.88
C ASP A 500 -14.24 35.28 44.03
N LYS A 501 -13.47 36.29 44.48
CA LYS A 501 -12.22 36.71 43.81
C LYS A 501 -11.17 35.60 43.85
N ALA A 502 -11.07 34.84 44.93
CA ALA A 502 -10.15 33.70 45.01
C ALA A 502 -10.56 32.57 44.06
N GLN A 503 -11.85 32.19 44.02
CA GLN A 503 -12.36 31.17 43.10
C GLN A 503 -12.21 31.60 41.63
N LEU A 504 -12.47 32.87 41.31
CA LEU A 504 -12.27 33.42 39.97
C LEU A 504 -10.79 33.38 39.55
N LEU A 505 -9.87 33.72 40.44
CA LEU A 505 -8.43 33.62 40.17
C LEU A 505 -7.96 32.18 40.01
N GLU A 506 -8.50 31.22 40.78
CA GLU A 506 -8.22 29.80 40.63
C GLU A 506 -8.76 29.25 39.30
N SER A 507 -9.98 29.64 38.90
CA SER A 507 -10.54 29.31 37.58
C SER A 507 -9.69 29.88 36.45
N ILE A 508 -9.34 31.17 36.51
CA ILE A 508 -8.49 31.82 35.49
C ILE A 508 -7.11 31.14 35.40
N GLN A 509 -6.53 30.72 36.53
CA GLN A 509 -5.26 30.00 36.53
C GLN A 509 -5.40 28.57 35.96
N SER A 510 -6.49 27.87 36.27
CA SER A 510 -6.84 26.56 35.68
C SER A 510 -7.01 26.68 34.15
N ASP A 511 -7.84 27.62 33.70
CA ASP A 511 -8.09 27.91 32.29
C ASP A 511 -6.79 28.32 31.58
N LYS A 512 -5.93 29.12 32.21
CA LYS A 512 -4.60 29.48 31.69
C LYS A 512 -3.69 28.26 31.51
N THR A 513 -3.69 27.29 32.44
CA THR A 513 -2.92 26.04 32.24
C THR A 513 -3.52 25.16 31.13
N THR A 514 -4.84 25.12 31.02
CA THR A 514 -5.55 24.35 29.99
C THR A 514 -5.33 24.94 28.60
N LEU A 515 -5.47 26.26 28.46
CA LEU A 515 -5.14 27.03 27.25
C LEU A 515 -3.65 26.91 26.91
N SER A 516 -2.74 26.96 27.88
CA SER A 516 -1.30 26.79 27.65
C SER A 516 -0.97 25.41 27.07
N ARG A 517 -1.60 24.34 27.58
CA ARG A 517 -1.49 22.97 27.03
C ARG A 517 -2.09 22.87 25.64
N ALA A 518 -3.29 23.41 25.42
CA ALA A 518 -3.94 23.41 24.12
C ALA A 518 -3.13 24.22 23.08
N LEU A 519 -2.48 25.32 23.47
CA LEU A 519 -1.61 26.11 22.61
C LEU A 519 -0.28 25.40 22.30
N THR A 520 0.29 24.63 23.24
CA THR A 520 1.47 23.78 22.95
C THR A 520 1.12 22.66 21.99
N GLN A 521 0.00 21.95 22.21
CA GLN A 521 -0.50 20.92 21.28
C GLN A 521 -0.81 21.50 19.90
N ASN A 522 -1.45 22.67 19.80
CA ASN A 522 -1.68 23.34 18.51
C ASN A 522 -0.38 23.80 17.82
N LYS A 523 0.67 24.13 18.58
CA LYS A 523 1.99 24.46 18.02
C LYS A 523 2.69 23.20 17.49
N GLU A 524 2.60 22.09 18.22
CA GLU A 524 3.16 20.79 17.86
C GLU A 524 2.46 20.21 16.63
N LEU A 525 1.13 20.20 16.61
CA LEU A 525 0.33 19.80 15.44
C LEU A 525 0.64 20.65 14.20
N LYS A 526 0.87 21.97 14.36
CA LYS A 526 1.31 22.83 13.25
C LYS A 526 2.73 22.53 12.76
N ALA A 527 3.64 22.13 13.66
CA ALA A 527 4.98 21.69 13.28
C ALA A 527 4.91 20.38 12.48
N GLN A 528 4.14 19.39 12.97
CA GLN A 528 3.89 18.13 12.26
C GLN A 528 3.22 18.34 10.89
N LEU A 529 2.27 19.30 10.78
CA LEU A 529 1.65 19.66 9.50
C LEU A 529 2.65 20.30 8.53
N ALA A 530 3.54 21.18 9.01
CA ALA A 530 4.58 21.78 8.18
C ALA A 530 5.64 20.75 7.74
N GLU A 531 6.01 19.83 8.62
CA GLU A 531 6.89 18.70 8.33
C GLU A 531 6.28 17.76 7.28
N LEU A 532 5.01 17.37 7.43
CA LEU A 532 4.28 16.58 6.43
C LEU A 532 4.15 17.32 5.08
N GLN A 533 3.94 18.63 5.09
CA GLN A 533 3.94 19.45 3.86
C GLN A 533 5.33 19.49 3.21
N GLN A 534 6.40 19.64 3.99
CA GLN A 534 7.77 19.63 3.49
C GLN A 534 8.16 18.25 2.92
N VAL A 535 7.80 17.16 3.60
CA VAL A 535 8.01 15.78 3.12
C VAL A 535 7.18 15.51 1.85
N PHE A 536 5.93 15.98 1.78
CA PHE A 536 5.10 15.85 0.58
C PHE A 536 5.67 16.63 -0.61
N VAL A 537 6.10 17.89 -0.41
CA VAL A 537 6.75 18.69 -1.48
C VAL A 537 8.06 18.03 -1.91
N LYS A 538 8.88 17.54 -0.97
CA LYS A 538 10.11 16.82 -1.31
C LYS A 538 9.79 15.56 -2.13
N MET A 539 8.92 14.68 -1.63
CA MET A 539 8.51 13.47 -2.33
C MET A 539 7.89 13.75 -3.71
N SER A 540 7.14 14.85 -3.86
CA SER A 540 6.58 15.27 -5.16
C SER A 540 7.68 15.72 -6.13
N ASN A 541 8.71 16.42 -5.65
CA ASN A 541 9.85 16.84 -6.46
C ASN A 541 10.75 15.63 -6.81
N ASP A 542 11.08 14.79 -5.82
CA ASP A 542 11.85 13.56 -5.97
C ASP A 542 11.15 12.63 -7.00
N ASN A 543 9.82 12.49 -6.92
CA ASN A 543 9.03 11.70 -7.88
C ASN A 543 8.98 12.34 -9.28
N MET A 544 8.86 13.67 -9.39
CA MET A 544 8.94 14.37 -10.67
C MET A 544 10.31 14.19 -11.34
N GLU A 545 11.40 14.24 -10.56
CA GLU A 545 12.74 13.96 -11.08
C GLU A 545 12.89 12.48 -11.48
N LEU A 546 12.41 11.53 -10.67
CA LEU A 546 12.44 10.10 -11.02
C LEU A 546 11.63 9.78 -12.29
N VAL A 547 10.45 10.37 -12.46
CA VAL A 547 9.65 10.26 -13.70
C VAL A 547 10.39 10.89 -14.90
N THR A 548 11.05 12.04 -14.70
CA THR A 548 11.85 12.69 -15.75
C THR A 548 13.05 11.81 -16.15
N ARG A 549 13.82 11.30 -15.19
CA ARG A 549 14.94 10.38 -15.41
C ARG A 549 14.48 9.08 -16.09
N LEU A 550 13.35 8.50 -15.65
CA LEU A 550 12.76 7.31 -16.25
C LEU A 550 12.36 7.55 -17.72
N SER A 551 11.76 8.71 -18.03
CA SER A 551 11.44 9.10 -19.40
C SER A 551 12.69 9.22 -20.28
N THR A 552 13.78 9.81 -19.78
CA THR A 552 15.05 9.87 -20.51
C THR A 552 15.70 8.50 -20.71
N GLU A 553 15.67 7.61 -19.70
CA GLU A 553 16.20 6.24 -19.82
C GLU A 553 15.35 5.38 -20.77
N GLN A 554 14.02 5.58 -20.80
CA GLN A 554 13.15 4.95 -21.79
C GLN A 554 13.45 5.45 -23.21
N HIS A 555 13.68 6.75 -23.40
CA HIS A 555 14.09 7.30 -24.70
C HIS A 555 15.44 6.73 -25.14
N LEU A 556 16.44 6.68 -24.26
CA LEU A 556 17.74 6.08 -24.54
C LEU A 556 17.61 4.58 -24.85
N THR A 557 16.78 3.84 -24.12
CA THR A 557 16.49 2.42 -24.38
C THR A 557 15.86 2.21 -25.77
N ASN A 558 14.94 3.09 -26.17
CA ASN A 558 14.33 3.07 -27.50
C ASN A 558 15.32 3.44 -28.61
N GLU A 559 16.24 4.37 -28.35
CA GLU A 559 17.31 4.69 -29.29
C GLU A 559 18.32 3.54 -29.42
N HIS A 560 18.67 2.89 -28.30
CA HIS A 560 19.54 1.72 -28.29
C HIS A 560 18.90 0.51 -28.99
N SER A 561 17.61 0.26 -28.82
CA SER A 561 16.91 -0.82 -29.54
C SER A 561 16.79 -0.52 -31.05
N ALA A 562 16.54 0.73 -31.44
CA ALA A 562 16.57 1.15 -32.84
C ALA A 562 17.97 0.98 -33.48
N ARG A 563 19.04 1.36 -32.77
CA ARG A 563 20.44 1.14 -33.21
C ARG A 563 20.80 -0.34 -33.31
N LEU A 564 20.30 -1.18 -32.40
CA LEU A 564 20.48 -2.64 -32.45
C LEU A 564 19.75 -3.24 -33.66
N ALA A 565 18.49 -2.86 -33.91
CA ALA A 565 17.75 -3.29 -35.09
C ALA A 565 18.47 -2.91 -36.40
N GLN A 566 19.00 -1.69 -36.50
CA GLN A 566 19.83 -1.28 -37.63
C GLN A 566 21.07 -2.18 -37.79
N GLN A 567 21.77 -2.51 -36.70
CA GLN A 567 22.92 -3.42 -36.75
C GLN A 567 22.55 -4.85 -37.13
N GLU A 568 21.37 -5.33 -36.73
CA GLU A 568 20.85 -6.63 -37.17
C GLU A 568 20.51 -6.64 -38.66
N ASP A 569 19.88 -5.58 -39.20
CA ASP A 569 19.63 -5.40 -40.63
C ASP A 569 20.93 -5.30 -41.44
N GLU A 570 21.93 -4.53 -40.97
CA GLU A 570 23.26 -4.46 -41.58
C GLU A 570 23.96 -5.84 -41.60
N LEU A 571 23.86 -6.61 -40.52
CA LEU A 571 24.38 -7.98 -40.44
C LEU A 571 23.62 -8.96 -41.34
N LEU A 572 22.30 -8.80 -41.50
CA LEU A 572 21.49 -9.60 -42.43
C LEU A 572 21.88 -9.31 -43.89
N HIS A 573 21.99 -8.03 -44.27
CA HIS A 573 22.45 -7.61 -45.60
C HIS A 573 23.90 -8.08 -45.89
N LEU A 574 24.80 -8.04 -44.91
CA LEU A 574 26.16 -8.59 -45.05
C LEU A 574 26.15 -10.12 -45.21
N ARG A 575 25.29 -10.85 -44.46
CA ARG A 575 25.11 -12.30 -44.63
C ARG A 575 24.54 -12.66 -46.00
N GLU A 576 23.56 -11.92 -46.49
CA GLU A 576 23.00 -12.11 -47.83
C GLU A 576 24.04 -11.84 -48.91
N SER A 577 24.80 -10.74 -48.80
CA SER A 577 25.89 -10.40 -49.72
C SER A 577 26.98 -11.49 -49.74
N LEU A 578 27.37 -12.02 -48.58
CA LEU A 578 28.30 -13.16 -48.47
C LEU A 578 27.72 -14.45 -49.07
N SER A 579 26.43 -14.72 -48.87
CA SER A 579 25.73 -15.88 -49.48
C SER A 579 25.70 -15.78 -51.01
N ASN A 580 25.37 -14.60 -51.54
CA ASN A 580 25.37 -14.32 -52.97
C ASN A 580 26.79 -14.45 -53.56
N LYS A 581 27.82 -13.97 -52.86
CA LYS A 581 29.23 -14.15 -53.28
C LYS A 581 29.70 -15.60 -53.18
N ALA A 582 29.26 -16.38 -52.20
CA ALA A 582 29.53 -17.81 -52.13
C ALA A 582 28.87 -18.58 -53.28
N SER A 583 27.65 -18.21 -53.67
CA SER A 583 26.94 -18.74 -54.83
C SER A 583 27.68 -18.41 -56.15
N GLU A 584 28.10 -17.16 -56.32
CA GLU A 584 28.90 -16.71 -57.48
C GLU A 584 30.24 -17.46 -57.58
N ILE A 585 30.95 -17.65 -56.47
CA ILE A 585 32.17 -18.47 -56.42
C ILE A 585 31.88 -19.93 -56.79
N SER A 586 30.79 -20.51 -56.27
CA SER A 586 30.39 -21.89 -56.59
C SER A 586 30.08 -22.07 -58.09
N GLU A 587 29.41 -21.09 -58.71
CA GLU A 587 29.11 -21.12 -60.14
C GLU A 587 30.38 -20.90 -61.00
N LEU A 588 31.28 -20.00 -60.59
CA LEU A 588 32.58 -19.84 -61.23
C LEU A 588 33.41 -21.15 -61.16
N MET A 589 33.45 -21.81 -60.00
CA MET A 589 34.11 -23.13 -59.86
C MET A 589 33.46 -24.19 -60.75
N ARG A 590 32.13 -24.15 -60.93
CA ARG A 590 31.41 -25.05 -61.86
C ARG A 590 31.84 -24.79 -63.32
N VAL A 591 31.93 -23.52 -63.71
CA VAL A 591 32.36 -23.09 -65.06
C VAL A 591 33.83 -23.47 -65.32
N THR A 592 34.74 -23.20 -64.38
CA THR A 592 36.15 -23.62 -64.48
C THR A 592 36.26 -25.13 -64.65
N LYS A 593 35.51 -25.92 -63.87
CA LYS A 593 35.52 -27.38 -63.96
C LYS A 593 34.95 -27.93 -65.29
N SER A 594 34.00 -27.24 -65.92
CA SER A 594 33.62 -27.56 -67.32
C SER A 594 34.72 -27.20 -68.31
N ALA A 595 35.36 -26.03 -68.18
CA ALA A 595 36.45 -25.62 -69.07
C ALA A 595 37.67 -26.56 -68.96
N GLU A 596 38.06 -26.99 -67.76
CA GLU A 596 39.10 -28.02 -67.54
C GLU A 596 38.76 -29.34 -68.25
N LYS A 597 37.50 -29.76 -68.20
CA LYS A 597 37.02 -30.99 -68.86
C LYS A 597 37.02 -30.83 -70.39
N GLU A 598 36.64 -29.67 -70.90
CA GLU A 598 36.68 -29.36 -72.33
C GLU A 598 38.13 -29.28 -72.85
N MET A 599 39.04 -28.65 -72.09
CA MET A 599 40.48 -28.66 -72.38
C MET A 599 41.04 -30.09 -72.40
N TYR A 600 40.70 -30.93 -71.42
CA TYR A 600 41.15 -32.33 -71.41
C TYR A 600 40.62 -33.13 -72.62
N GLN A 601 39.38 -32.87 -73.06
CA GLN A 601 38.84 -33.46 -74.29
C GLN A 601 39.55 -32.91 -75.53
N GLN A 602 39.87 -31.62 -75.57
CA GLN A 602 40.59 -30.98 -76.67
C GLN A 602 42.03 -31.50 -76.78
N ASP A 603 42.76 -31.63 -75.68
CA ASP A 603 44.11 -32.21 -75.69
C ASP A 603 44.08 -33.71 -76.03
N GLN A 604 43.09 -34.50 -75.57
CA GLN A 604 42.92 -35.88 -76.04
C GLN A 604 42.67 -35.95 -77.56
N MET A 605 41.86 -35.05 -78.12
CA MET A 605 41.61 -34.99 -79.57
C MET A 605 42.86 -34.55 -80.35
N LYS A 606 43.65 -33.63 -79.79
CA LYS A 606 44.90 -33.10 -80.34
C LYS A 606 46.04 -34.12 -80.31
N ASP A 607 46.15 -34.94 -79.26
CA ASP A 607 47.10 -36.05 -79.23
C ASP A 607 46.66 -37.20 -80.17
N ARG A 608 45.36 -37.44 -80.33
CA ARG A 608 44.87 -38.33 -81.40
C ARG A 608 45.18 -37.79 -82.80
N LEU A 609 45.04 -36.48 -83.03
CA LEU A 609 45.48 -35.81 -84.26
C LEU A 609 46.98 -36.01 -84.49
N ARG A 610 47.83 -35.73 -83.47
CA ARG A 610 49.28 -35.98 -83.54
C ARG A 610 49.64 -37.43 -83.82
N HIS A 611 48.91 -38.39 -83.25
CA HIS A 611 49.09 -39.81 -83.58
C HIS A 611 48.75 -40.12 -85.03
N TYR A 612 47.68 -39.52 -85.60
CA TYR A 612 47.37 -39.66 -87.03
C TYR A 612 48.37 -38.91 -87.93
N GLU A 613 48.87 -37.74 -87.53
CA GLU A 613 49.93 -37.00 -88.23
C GLU A 613 51.25 -37.80 -88.27
N ALA A 614 51.67 -38.35 -87.13
CA ALA A 614 52.85 -39.21 -87.04
C ALA A 614 52.65 -40.54 -87.79
N GLN A 615 51.44 -41.10 -87.80
CA GLN A 615 51.12 -42.29 -88.60
C GLN A 615 51.15 -41.98 -90.11
N ALA A 616 50.66 -40.81 -90.53
CA ALA A 616 50.75 -40.36 -91.92
C ALA A 616 52.21 -40.17 -92.34
N GLN A 617 53.01 -39.49 -91.52
CA GLN A 617 54.46 -39.34 -91.75
C GLN A 617 55.18 -40.70 -91.82
N LEU A 618 54.80 -41.67 -90.98
CA LEU A 618 55.34 -43.02 -91.05
C LEU A 618 54.95 -43.73 -92.36
N VAL A 619 53.70 -43.59 -92.82
CA VAL A 619 53.26 -44.12 -94.13
C VAL A 619 54.01 -43.44 -95.27
N ASP A 620 54.17 -42.12 -95.26
CA ASP A 620 54.92 -41.36 -96.26
C ASP A 620 56.40 -41.81 -96.28
N THR A 621 57.05 -41.99 -95.12
CA THR A 621 58.43 -42.49 -95.07
C THR A 621 58.55 -43.93 -95.57
N LEU A 622 57.66 -44.84 -95.17
CA LEU A 622 57.67 -46.22 -95.66
C LEU A 622 57.35 -46.30 -97.17
N GLN A 623 56.52 -45.40 -97.69
CA GLN A 623 56.22 -45.33 -99.11
C GLN A 623 57.38 -44.71 -99.92
N ASN A 624 58.11 -43.74 -99.35
CA ASN A 624 59.35 -43.23 -99.91
C ASN A 624 60.48 -44.28 -99.88
N GLU A 625 60.63 -45.05 -98.79
CA GLU A 625 61.58 -46.16 -98.71
C GLU A 625 61.21 -47.29 -99.69
N LEU A 626 59.92 -47.62 -99.84
CA LEU A 626 59.44 -48.57 -100.84
C LEU A 626 59.73 -48.09 -102.27
N THR A 627 59.54 -46.80 -102.55
CA THR A 627 59.84 -46.20 -103.86
C THR A 627 61.36 -46.21 -104.10
N ALA A 628 62.18 -45.80 -103.13
CA ALA A 628 63.64 -45.85 -103.24
C ALA A 628 64.19 -47.29 -103.38
N ALA A 629 63.51 -48.28 -102.78
CA ALA A 629 63.82 -49.70 -102.96
C ALA A 629 63.38 -50.21 -104.35
N GLN A 630 62.27 -49.71 -104.90
CA GLN A 630 61.86 -49.97 -106.28
C GLN A 630 62.84 -49.34 -107.28
N ASP A 631 63.21 -48.07 -107.10
CA ASP A 631 64.22 -47.36 -107.87
C ASP A 631 65.58 -48.06 -107.79
N MET A 632 65.98 -48.55 -106.60
CA MET A 632 67.21 -49.33 -106.44
C MET A 632 67.12 -50.71 -107.09
N MET A 633 65.97 -51.40 -107.05
CA MET A 633 65.77 -52.65 -107.79
C MET A 633 65.78 -52.41 -109.30
N GLU A 634 65.22 -51.31 -109.79
CA GLU A 634 65.23 -50.93 -111.20
C GLU A 634 66.65 -50.52 -111.64
N ALA A 635 67.38 -49.76 -110.82
CA ALA A 635 68.79 -49.42 -111.03
C ALA A 635 69.72 -50.65 -110.96
N LEU A 636 69.42 -51.63 -110.11
CA LEU A 636 70.12 -52.93 -110.10
C LEU A 636 69.70 -53.82 -111.28
N THR A 637 68.51 -53.62 -111.85
CA THR A 637 68.04 -54.30 -113.05
C THR A 637 68.64 -53.69 -114.32
N THR A 638 68.78 -52.37 -114.39
CA THR A 638 69.57 -51.69 -115.43
C THR A 638 71.04 -52.02 -115.27
N GLN A 639 71.64 -51.96 -114.07
CA GLN A 639 73.01 -52.46 -113.88
C GLN A 639 73.17 -53.94 -114.21
N ASN A 640 72.16 -54.80 -114.01
CA ASN A 640 72.24 -56.19 -114.48
C ASN A 640 72.10 -56.31 -116.01
N SER A 641 71.30 -55.47 -116.68
CA SER A 641 71.20 -55.47 -118.14
C SER A 641 72.44 -54.84 -118.79
N GLU A 642 73.01 -53.81 -118.18
CA GLU A 642 74.30 -53.19 -118.51
C GLU A 642 75.47 -54.12 -118.23
N LEU A 643 75.51 -54.84 -117.11
CA LEU A 643 76.54 -55.85 -116.82
C LEU A 643 76.42 -57.06 -117.75
N ARG A 644 75.21 -57.47 -118.16
CA ARG A 644 75.03 -58.45 -119.25
C ARG A 644 75.53 -57.89 -120.59
N THR A 645 75.21 -56.64 -120.89
CA THR A 645 75.69 -55.95 -122.11
C THR A 645 77.20 -55.73 -122.08
N MET A 646 77.80 -55.53 -120.91
CA MET A 646 79.24 -55.41 -120.70
C MET A 646 79.92 -56.78 -120.69
N LEU A 647 79.31 -57.86 -120.21
CA LEU A 647 79.82 -59.23 -120.42
C LEU A 647 79.87 -59.58 -121.91
N ILE A 648 78.92 -59.06 -122.70
CA ILE A 648 78.85 -59.22 -124.17
C ILE A 648 79.86 -58.31 -124.90
N LYS A 649 80.33 -57.21 -124.28
CA LYS A 649 81.30 -56.25 -124.88
C LYS A 649 82.73 -56.38 -124.36
N ALA A 650 82.95 -56.85 -123.13
CA ALA A 650 84.24 -56.89 -122.45
C ALA A 650 85.16 -58.03 -122.90
N THR A 651 84.76 -58.78 -123.93
CA THR A 651 85.63 -59.69 -124.66
C THR A 651 86.70 -58.96 -125.49
N GLU A 652 86.57 -57.65 -125.79
CA GLU A 652 87.50 -56.93 -126.67
C GLU A 652 87.99 -55.54 -126.14
N VAL A 653 89.31 -55.44 -125.92
CA VAL A 653 90.21 -54.22 -125.94
C VAL A 653 90.30 -53.25 -124.71
N LYS A 654 91.25 -53.57 -123.79
CA LYS A 654 92.52 -52.85 -123.39
C LYS A 654 92.74 -51.32 -123.65
N PRO A 655 93.75 -50.62 -123.03
CA PRO A 655 94.44 -50.76 -121.71
C PRO A 655 94.87 -49.42 -121.00
N PHE A 656 95.72 -49.48 -119.93
CA PHE A 656 96.53 -48.39 -119.25
C PHE A 656 95.76 -47.44 -118.27
N LYS A 657 96.32 -46.64 -117.32
CA LYS A 657 97.55 -46.57 -116.41
C LYS A 657 97.32 -45.37 -115.41
N ASN A 658 98.06 -44.99 -114.34
CA ASN A 658 99.24 -45.38 -113.52
C ASN A 658 99.20 -44.63 -112.13
N SER A 659 100.18 -44.85 -111.22
CA SER A 659 100.70 -43.97 -110.11
C SER A 659 99.81 -43.59 -108.90
N ASP A 660 100.27 -43.28 -107.67
CA ASP A 660 101.47 -43.60 -106.81
C ASP A 660 101.14 -43.06 -105.35
N MET A 661 101.62 -43.55 -104.18
CA MET A 661 102.95 -43.58 -103.48
C MET A 661 103.50 -42.17 -103.08
N GLU A 662 104.21 -41.89 -101.95
CA GLU A 662 104.96 -42.69 -100.92
C GLU A 662 105.31 -41.85 -99.63
N ASN A 663 105.69 -42.46 -98.48
CA ASN A 663 106.48 -41.93 -97.31
C ASN A 663 106.00 -40.64 -96.54
N GLY A 664 106.53 -40.17 -95.38
CA GLY A 664 107.45 -40.69 -94.32
C GLY A 664 107.94 -39.62 -93.29
N GLU A 665 108.16 -40.01 -92.01
CA GLU A 665 108.93 -39.35 -90.89
C GLU A 665 108.48 -38.08 -90.06
N GLN A 666 108.74 -38.18 -88.74
CA GLN A 666 109.22 -37.18 -87.72
C GLN A 666 108.33 -36.12 -86.97
N THR A 667 108.68 -35.93 -85.67
CA THR A 667 108.36 -34.88 -84.67
C THR A 667 106.95 -34.79 -84.03
N SER A 668 106.90 -34.62 -82.68
CA SER A 668 105.64 -34.58 -81.90
C SER A 668 105.80 -34.13 -80.43
N ASN A 669 104.74 -33.53 -79.84
CA ASN A 669 104.20 -33.86 -78.50
C ASN A 669 102.98 -32.98 -78.09
N PRO A 670 101.78 -33.55 -77.82
CA PRO A 670 100.54 -32.79 -77.57
C PRO A 670 100.29 -32.46 -76.08
N ARG A 671 101.31 -32.07 -75.30
CA ARG A 671 101.14 -31.72 -73.87
C ARG A 671 101.03 -30.22 -73.61
N ASP A 672 101.75 -29.41 -74.39
CA ASP A 672 101.94 -28.00 -74.05
C ASP A 672 100.69 -27.15 -74.33
N GLU A 673 99.86 -27.53 -75.31
CA GLU A 673 98.56 -26.89 -75.61
C GLU A 673 97.58 -26.95 -74.42
N ILE A 674 97.56 -28.08 -73.71
CA ILE A 674 96.70 -28.26 -72.52
C ILE A 674 97.22 -27.39 -71.36
N ILE A 675 98.55 -27.31 -71.18
CA ILE A 675 99.17 -26.46 -70.17
C ILE A 675 98.86 -24.98 -70.45
N GLN A 676 98.89 -24.54 -71.71
CA GLN A 676 98.59 -23.17 -72.11
C GLN A 676 97.15 -22.76 -71.72
N SER A 677 96.15 -23.57 -72.05
CA SER A 677 94.74 -23.27 -71.70
C SER A 677 94.48 -23.19 -70.19
N LEU A 678 95.19 -23.98 -69.38
CA LEU A 678 95.14 -23.90 -67.92
C LEU A 678 95.86 -22.65 -67.38
N GLN A 679 96.95 -22.21 -68.00
CA GLN A 679 97.61 -20.96 -67.62
C GLN A 679 96.74 -19.73 -67.90
N ASP A 680 96.01 -19.71 -69.02
CA ASP A 680 95.19 -18.55 -69.39
C ASP A 680 93.89 -18.44 -68.56
N THR A 681 93.29 -19.57 -68.16
CA THR A 681 92.18 -19.57 -67.19
C THR A 681 92.61 -19.17 -65.78
N ILE A 682 93.82 -19.55 -65.34
CA ILE A 682 94.38 -19.07 -64.06
C ILE A 682 94.57 -17.54 -64.07
N LYS A 683 95.16 -16.98 -65.13
CA LYS A 683 95.35 -15.52 -65.27
C LYS A 683 94.04 -14.74 -65.16
N GLN A 684 92.96 -15.26 -65.75
CA GLN A 684 91.65 -14.60 -65.65
C GLN A 684 91.15 -14.55 -64.19
N LEU A 685 91.17 -15.67 -63.47
CA LEU A 685 90.75 -15.73 -62.06
C LEU A 685 91.63 -14.87 -61.14
N GLU A 686 92.93 -14.73 -61.44
CA GLU A 686 93.80 -13.80 -60.72
C GLU A 686 93.44 -12.32 -60.98
N SER A 687 92.99 -11.99 -62.21
CA SER A 687 92.52 -10.63 -62.54
C SER A 687 91.20 -10.28 -61.83
N GLU A 688 90.25 -11.21 -61.75
CA GLU A 688 88.97 -11.06 -61.06
C GLU A 688 89.17 -10.90 -59.53
N ARG A 689 90.09 -11.69 -58.95
CA ARG A 689 90.52 -11.52 -57.55
C ARG A 689 91.12 -10.14 -57.29
N GLY A 690 91.88 -9.59 -58.24
CA GLY A 690 92.47 -8.26 -58.14
C GLY A 690 91.42 -7.14 -58.08
N GLN A 691 90.40 -7.20 -58.94
CA GLN A 691 89.33 -6.21 -58.99
C GLN A 691 88.51 -6.16 -57.69
N LEU A 692 88.17 -7.32 -57.12
CA LEU A 692 87.47 -7.41 -55.83
C LEU A 692 88.27 -6.83 -54.67
N TYR A 693 89.60 -6.99 -54.66
CA TYR A 693 90.46 -6.47 -53.59
C TYR A 693 90.52 -4.94 -53.56
N GLU A 694 90.56 -4.29 -54.72
CA GLU A 694 90.66 -2.84 -54.81
C GLU A 694 89.31 -2.17 -54.44
N SER A 695 88.17 -2.74 -54.86
CA SER A 695 86.83 -2.25 -54.48
C SER A 695 86.59 -2.28 -52.96
N LEU A 696 87.03 -3.36 -52.28
CA LEU A 696 86.90 -3.49 -50.82
C LEU A 696 87.79 -2.48 -50.06
N LYS A 697 88.92 -2.10 -50.65
CA LYS A 697 89.86 -1.09 -50.13
C LYS A 697 89.30 0.33 -50.26
N GLU A 698 88.67 0.67 -51.39
CA GLU A 698 87.97 1.95 -51.58
C GLU A 698 86.86 2.16 -50.54
N GLN A 699 86.02 1.13 -50.34
CA GLN A 699 84.92 1.18 -49.37
C GLN A 699 85.39 1.45 -47.93
N ARG A 700 86.57 0.94 -47.56
CA ARG A 700 87.17 1.17 -46.24
C ARG A 700 87.66 2.61 -46.07
N GLN A 701 88.34 3.18 -47.06
CA GLN A 701 88.84 4.56 -47.01
C GLN A 701 87.71 5.59 -46.81
N LEU A 702 86.54 5.34 -47.41
CA LEU A 702 85.37 6.19 -47.23
C LEU A 702 84.91 6.23 -45.76
N SER A 703 84.87 5.08 -45.09
CA SER A 703 84.48 4.95 -43.68
C SER A 703 85.43 5.72 -42.74
N ASP A 704 86.74 5.57 -42.94
CA ASP A 704 87.75 6.23 -42.10
C ASP A 704 87.65 7.77 -42.21
N SER A 705 87.32 8.30 -43.40
CA SER A 705 87.15 9.75 -43.62
C SER A 705 85.94 10.37 -42.90
N LEU A 706 84.90 9.58 -42.61
CA LEU A 706 83.71 10.03 -41.90
C LEU A 706 83.92 10.04 -40.38
N GLY A 707 84.69 9.09 -39.85
CA GLY A 707 85.02 9.02 -38.43
C GLY A 707 85.77 10.27 -37.92
N ILE A 708 86.72 10.78 -38.69
CA ILE A 708 87.52 11.96 -38.32
C ILE A 708 86.62 13.20 -38.12
N LYS A 709 85.70 13.47 -39.06
CA LYS A 709 84.82 14.65 -39.02
C LYS A 709 83.86 14.67 -37.81
N ILE A 710 83.57 13.52 -37.22
CA ILE A 710 82.72 13.41 -36.02
C ILE A 710 83.53 13.79 -34.76
N ALA A 711 84.83 13.48 -34.73
CA ALA A 711 85.70 13.82 -33.61
C ALA A 711 85.90 15.34 -33.48
N ASP A 712 86.24 16.03 -34.59
CA ASP A 712 86.53 17.47 -34.60
C ASP A 712 85.36 18.31 -34.03
N LEU A 713 84.12 17.96 -34.42
CA LEU A 713 82.89 18.63 -33.94
C LEU A 713 82.62 18.43 -32.44
N SER A 714 83.18 17.40 -31.81
CA SER A 714 82.97 17.11 -30.39
C SER A 714 83.85 17.97 -29.47
N GLU A 715 85.08 18.31 -29.90
CA GLU A 715 86.02 19.04 -29.04
C GLU A 715 85.69 20.53 -28.92
N GLU A 716 85.14 21.16 -29.99
CA GLU A 716 84.80 22.59 -29.96
C GLU A 716 83.62 22.92 -29.01
N VAL A 717 82.76 21.94 -28.70
CA VAL A 717 81.67 22.10 -27.71
C VAL A 717 82.23 22.22 -26.30
N ILE A 718 83.26 21.44 -25.96
CA ILE A 718 83.81 21.34 -24.60
C ILE A 718 84.56 22.61 -24.19
N ARG A 719 85.17 23.32 -25.15
CA ARG A 719 85.98 24.53 -24.87
C ARG A 719 85.17 25.77 -24.46
N LYS A 720 83.83 25.75 -24.55
CA LYS A 720 82.97 26.94 -24.33
C LYS A 720 82.32 27.02 -22.93
N THR A 721 82.59 26.08 -22.02
CA THR A 721 81.83 25.92 -20.76
C THR A 721 82.60 26.17 -19.46
N SER A 722 83.90 26.50 -19.49
CA SER A 722 84.79 26.30 -18.34
C SER A 722 85.24 27.55 -17.54
N ASP A 723 84.90 28.78 -17.97
CA ASP A 723 85.69 29.98 -17.64
C ASP A 723 85.06 31.00 -16.66
N SER A 724 83.96 30.67 -15.98
CA SER A 724 83.15 31.67 -15.23
C SER A 724 82.70 31.25 -13.82
N GLN A 725 83.61 31.16 -12.84
CA GLN A 725 83.26 31.11 -11.40
C GLN A 725 84.24 31.94 -10.53
N GLU A 726 83.82 32.19 -9.28
CA GLU A 726 84.52 32.92 -8.20
C GLU A 726 84.67 34.46 -8.33
N THR A 727 83.69 35.21 -7.79
CA THR A 727 83.98 36.15 -6.68
C THR A 727 82.70 36.54 -5.93
N ASP A 728 82.79 36.60 -4.60
CA ASP A 728 81.61 36.61 -3.71
C ASP A 728 80.98 38.02 -3.54
N LYS A 729 80.19 38.42 -4.54
CA LYS A 729 79.22 39.52 -4.46
C LYS A 729 78.03 39.19 -5.37
N ILE A 730 76.88 38.86 -4.78
CA ILE A 730 75.63 38.56 -5.53
C ILE A 730 75.41 39.63 -6.60
N SER A 731 75.64 39.24 -7.85
CA SER A 731 75.53 40.11 -9.00
C SER A 731 74.07 40.49 -9.23
N ARG A 732 73.84 41.52 -10.06
CA ARG A 732 72.47 41.86 -10.45
C ARG A 732 71.77 40.72 -11.20
N SER A 733 72.52 39.79 -11.82
CA SER A 733 71.97 38.57 -12.42
C SER A 733 71.53 37.60 -11.32
N GLU A 734 72.44 37.22 -10.41
CA GLU A 734 72.15 36.26 -9.33
C GLU A 734 71.05 36.75 -8.38
N TYR A 735 70.92 38.05 -8.14
CA TYR A 735 69.77 38.61 -7.40
C TYR A 735 68.45 38.49 -8.18
N ILE A 736 68.46 38.69 -9.49
CA ILE A 736 67.28 38.49 -10.35
C ILE A 736 66.92 37.00 -10.40
N GLU A 737 67.91 36.13 -10.57
CA GLU A 737 67.73 34.67 -10.58
C GLU A 737 67.19 34.16 -9.24
N LEU A 738 67.72 34.63 -8.11
CA LEU A 738 67.21 34.31 -6.77
C LEU A 738 65.79 34.87 -6.55
N LYS A 739 65.50 36.08 -7.04
CA LYS A 739 64.15 36.66 -7.00
C LYS A 739 63.16 35.86 -7.84
N THR A 740 63.53 35.46 -9.05
CA THR A 740 62.70 34.61 -9.92
C THR A 740 62.54 33.20 -9.34
N ALA A 741 63.57 32.63 -8.72
CA ALA A 741 63.46 31.37 -7.98
C ALA A 741 62.49 31.49 -6.80
N MET A 742 62.55 32.59 -6.04
CA MET A 742 61.60 32.88 -4.95
C MET A 742 60.17 33.06 -5.48
N GLU A 743 59.98 33.78 -6.59
CA GLU A 743 58.69 33.95 -7.26
C GLU A 743 58.14 32.61 -7.78
N MET A 744 58.97 31.75 -8.36
CA MET A 744 58.59 30.39 -8.77
C MET A 744 58.23 29.50 -7.58
N ILE A 745 58.96 29.61 -6.46
CA ILE A 745 58.64 28.89 -5.21
C ILE A 745 57.32 29.39 -4.62
N GLN A 746 57.08 30.71 -4.61
CA GLN A 746 55.82 31.31 -4.16
C GLN A 746 54.66 30.86 -5.06
N GLN A 747 54.81 30.92 -6.38
CA GLN A 747 53.80 30.44 -7.35
C GLN A 747 53.51 28.94 -7.15
N LYS A 748 54.55 28.12 -6.96
CA LYS A 748 54.40 26.68 -6.69
C LYS A 748 53.72 26.41 -5.35
N TYR A 749 54.02 27.19 -4.31
CA TYR A 749 53.34 27.07 -3.02
C TYR A 749 51.88 27.52 -3.10
N MET A 750 51.58 28.61 -3.81
CA MET A 750 50.20 29.05 -4.08
C MET A 750 49.42 28.02 -4.89
N HIS A 751 50.04 27.40 -5.90
CA HIS A 751 49.44 26.33 -6.69
C HIS A 751 49.16 25.09 -5.82
N VAL A 752 50.13 24.60 -5.03
CA VAL A 752 49.93 23.46 -4.14
C VAL A 752 48.90 23.75 -3.03
N MET A 753 48.84 24.98 -2.52
CA MET A 753 47.82 25.39 -1.55
C MET A 753 46.43 25.47 -2.20
N LYS A 754 46.33 25.92 -3.45
CA LYS A 754 45.08 25.87 -4.21
C LYS A 754 44.68 24.43 -4.49
N ASP A 755 45.57 23.60 -5.02
CA ASP A 755 45.32 22.18 -5.30
C ASP A 755 44.86 21.44 -4.03
N LYS A 756 45.42 21.81 -2.86
CA LYS A 756 44.98 21.29 -1.57
C LYS A 756 43.57 21.77 -1.18
N ALA A 757 43.19 23.01 -1.46
CA ALA A 757 41.82 23.48 -1.28
C ALA A 757 40.86 22.77 -2.25
N ASP A 758 41.17 22.79 -3.56
CA ASP A 758 40.46 22.07 -4.62
C ASP A 758 40.36 20.55 -4.38
N LEU A 759 41.23 19.96 -3.53
CA LEU A 759 41.16 18.56 -3.07
C LEU A 759 40.39 18.39 -1.75
N SER A 760 40.39 19.39 -0.86
CA SER A 760 39.54 19.41 0.34
C SER A 760 38.08 19.54 -0.06
N ASP A 761 37.75 20.50 -0.93
CA ASP A 761 36.40 20.70 -1.46
C ASP A 761 35.87 19.42 -2.14
N LYS A 762 36.75 18.65 -2.80
CA LYS A 762 36.42 17.34 -3.39
C LYS A 762 36.29 16.22 -2.36
N ALA A 763 37.04 16.26 -1.25
CA ALA A 763 36.87 15.32 -0.15
C ALA A 763 35.50 15.56 0.52
N ASP A 764 35.18 16.81 0.83
CA ASP A 764 33.90 17.22 1.43
C ASP A 764 32.72 16.85 0.50
N GLN A 765 32.85 17.07 -0.82
CA GLN A 765 31.87 16.60 -1.82
C GLN A 765 31.71 15.08 -1.85
N LEU A 766 32.80 14.33 -1.70
CA LEU A 766 32.76 12.86 -1.64
C LEU A 766 32.18 12.35 -0.31
N GLU A 767 32.44 13.00 0.82
CA GLU A 767 31.79 12.68 2.10
C GLU A 767 30.28 12.96 2.05
N HIS A 768 29.86 14.08 1.45
CA HIS A 768 28.44 14.35 1.18
C HIS A 768 27.82 13.29 0.26
N LEU A 769 28.50 12.88 -0.80
CA LEU A 769 28.03 11.81 -1.70
C LEU A 769 27.94 10.45 -0.99
N VAL A 770 28.89 10.11 -0.12
CA VAL A 770 28.85 8.87 0.68
C VAL A 770 27.69 8.89 1.67
N LEU A 771 27.44 10.02 2.34
CA LEU A 771 26.27 10.19 3.23
C LEU A 771 24.94 10.08 2.45
N GLN A 772 24.86 10.64 1.24
CA GLN A 772 23.70 10.49 0.37
C GLN A 772 23.51 9.02 -0.05
N LEU A 773 24.54 8.37 -0.57
CA LEU A 773 24.50 6.96 -0.99
C LEU A 773 24.18 6.01 0.18
N GLN A 774 24.59 6.34 1.40
CA GLN A 774 24.19 5.61 2.60
C GLN A 774 22.68 5.76 2.87
N GLY A 775 22.14 6.99 2.85
CA GLY A 775 20.70 7.23 2.99
C GLY A 775 19.85 6.59 1.89
N GLU A 776 20.35 6.58 0.65
CA GLU A 776 19.74 5.84 -0.47
C GLU A 776 19.79 4.33 -0.23
N THR A 777 20.89 3.79 0.30
CA THR A 777 21.04 2.37 0.65
C THR A 777 20.09 1.96 1.78
N ASP A 778 19.94 2.79 2.82
CA ASP A 778 19.00 2.57 3.91
C ASP A 778 17.55 2.59 3.39
N THR A 779 17.22 3.54 2.51
CA THR A 779 15.90 3.63 1.84
C THR A 779 15.62 2.40 0.96
N ILE A 780 16.63 1.89 0.25
CA ILE A 780 16.54 0.63 -0.51
C ILE A 780 16.31 -0.57 0.44
N GLY A 781 16.93 -0.58 1.62
CA GLY A 781 16.69 -1.56 2.68
C GLY A 781 15.26 -1.55 3.21
N GLU A 782 14.67 -0.36 3.40
CA GLU A 782 13.24 -0.21 3.73
C GLU A 782 12.34 -0.73 2.59
N TYR A 783 12.64 -0.37 1.34
CA TYR A 783 11.87 -0.85 0.18
C TYR A 783 11.93 -2.37 0.02
N ILE A 784 13.10 -2.99 0.20
CA ILE A 784 13.26 -4.46 0.22
C ILE A 784 12.42 -5.08 1.34
N SER A 785 12.39 -4.47 2.52
CA SER A 785 11.59 -4.93 3.67
C SER A 785 10.09 -4.83 3.41
N LEU A 786 9.62 -3.73 2.82
CA LEU A 786 8.24 -3.52 2.39
C LEU A 786 7.85 -4.51 1.28
N TYR A 787 8.72 -4.74 0.29
CA TYR A 787 8.51 -5.71 -0.79
C TYR A 787 8.38 -7.14 -0.24
N HIS A 788 9.25 -7.55 0.70
CA HIS A 788 9.13 -8.84 1.37
C HIS A 788 7.81 -8.98 2.14
N HIS A 789 7.38 -7.93 2.85
CA HIS A 789 6.09 -7.93 3.56
C HIS A 789 4.90 -8.02 2.59
N GLN A 790 4.90 -7.23 1.51
CA GLN A 790 3.88 -7.26 0.47
C GLN A 790 3.81 -8.62 -0.24
N ARG A 791 4.97 -9.22 -0.54
CA ARG A 791 5.07 -10.54 -1.17
C ARG A 791 4.59 -11.66 -0.24
N ALA A 792 4.85 -11.56 1.06
CA ALA A 792 4.29 -12.48 2.06
C ALA A 792 2.76 -12.36 2.17
N LEU A 793 2.21 -11.13 2.15
CA LEU A 793 0.76 -10.89 2.13
C LEU A 793 0.09 -11.39 0.85
N LEU A 794 0.76 -11.27 -0.30
CA LEU A 794 0.30 -11.82 -1.58
C LEU A 794 0.28 -13.36 -1.53
N GLN A 795 1.35 -14.00 -1.08
CA GLN A 795 1.39 -15.45 -0.88
C GLN A 795 0.32 -15.93 0.12
N GLN A 796 0.07 -15.20 1.21
CA GLN A 796 -0.99 -15.53 2.17
C GLN A 796 -2.39 -15.43 1.55
N ARG A 797 -2.63 -14.46 0.66
CA ARG A 797 -3.89 -14.35 -0.08
C ARG A 797 -4.03 -15.46 -1.13
N GLU A 798 -2.93 -15.84 -1.76
CA GLU A 798 -2.87 -16.92 -2.75
C GLU A 798 -3.12 -18.29 -2.10
N THR A 799 -2.51 -18.60 -0.96
CA THR A 799 -2.81 -19.84 -0.21
C THR A 799 -4.26 -19.88 0.24
N GLN A 800 -4.81 -18.79 0.78
CA GLN A 800 -6.23 -18.70 1.12
C GLN A 800 -7.16 -18.92 -0.09
N LYS A 801 -6.80 -18.39 -1.28
CA LYS A 801 -7.53 -18.62 -2.54
C LYS A 801 -7.45 -20.10 -2.95
N ASN A 802 -6.27 -20.71 -2.84
CA ASN A 802 -6.03 -22.10 -3.23
C ASN A 802 -6.69 -23.09 -2.25
N ASP A 803 -6.69 -22.82 -0.95
CA ASP A 803 -7.43 -23.58 0.06
C ASP A 803 -8.95 -23.53 -0.20
N TYR A 804 -9.48 -22.36 -0.58
CA TYR A 804 -10.87 -22.19 -0.95
C TYR A 804 -11.23 -22.92 -2.26
N ILE A 805 -10.36 -22.89 -3.26
CA ILE A 805 -10.50 -23.69 -4.49
C ILE A 805 -10.45 -25.19 -4.18
N ALA A 806 -9.55 -25.63 -3.30
CA ALA A 806 -9.44 -27.02 -2.87
C ALA A 806 -10.64 -27.47 -2.01
N GLN A 807 -11.34 -26.56 -1.31
CA GLN A 807 -12.63 -26.84 -0.68
C GLN A 807 -13.74 -26.96 -1.74
N LEU A 808 -13.84 -26.02 -2.68
CA LEU A 808 -14.80 -26.07 -3.79
C LEU A 808 -14.65 -27.33 -4.65
N ALA A 809 -13.43 -27.81 -4.87
CA ALA A 809 -13.15 -29.05 -5.58
C ALA A 809 -13.73 -30.27 -4.82
N ARG A 810 -13.48 -30.37 -3.50
CA ARG A 810 -14.03 -31.44 -2.64
C ARG A 810 -15.54 -31.36 -2.46
N ASP A 811 -16.11 -30.17 -2.42
CA ASP A 811 -17.57 -29.96 -2.39
C ASP A 811 -18.21 -30.39 -3.72
N ARG A 812 -17.55 -30.10 -4.86
CA ARG A 812 -17.97 -30.55 -6.19
C ARG A 812 -17.85 -32.07 -6.36
N GLU A 813 -16.77 -32.68 -5.88
CA GLU A 813 -16.57 -34.13 -5.87
C GLU A 813 -17.69 -34.83 -5.09
N GLN A 814 -17.95 -34.42 -3.84
CA GLN A 814 -19.06 -34.93 -3.03
C GLN A 814 -20.45 -34.71 -3.67
N LEU A 815 -20.63 -33.63 -4.45
CA LEU A 815 -21.87 -33.41 -5.21
C LEU A 815 -21.97 -34.34 -6.42
N GLN A 816 -20.86 -34.64 -7.10
CA GLN A 816 -20.83 -35.62 -8.20
C GLN A 816 -21.06 -37.05 -7.68
N ASP A 817 -20.47 -37.43 -6.54
CA ASP A 817 -20.72 -38.71 -5.88
C ASP A 817 -22.20 -38.87 -5.55
N LYS A 818 -22.81 -37.90 -4.86
CA LYS A 818 -24.26 -37.91 -4.54
C LYS A 818 -25.16 -37.89 -5.75
N LEU A 819 -24.77 -37.25 -6.85
CA LEU A 819 -25.52 -37.28 -8.09
C LEU A 819 -25.38 -38.67 -8.76
N GLY A 820 -24.25 -39.35 -8.58
CA GLY A 820 -24.05 -40.76 -8.89
C GLY A 820 -24.88 -41.70 -8.02
N GLU A 821 -24.93 -41.51 -6.70
CA GLU A 821 -25.82 -42.23 -5.76
C GLU A 821 -27.28 -42.08 -6.20
N LEU A 822 -27.73 -40.84 -6.43
CA LEU A 822 -29.08 -40.55 -6.91
C LEU A 822 -29.36 -41.13 -8.30
N GLN A 823 -28.39 -41.12 -9.23
CA GLN A 823 -28.54 -41.73 -10.54
C GLN A 823 -28.62 -43.27 -10.45
N ALA A 824 -27.83 -43.89 -9.56
CA ALA A 824 -27.88 -45.31 -9.29
C ALA A 824 -29.23 -45.71 -8.65
N LEU A 825 -29.71 -44.95 -7.66
CA LEU A 825 -31.01 -45.15 -7.02
C LEU A 825 -32.16 -44.92 -8.01
N VAL A 826 -32.07 -43.93 -8.92
CA VAL A 826 -33.05 -43.74 -10.00
C VAL A 826 -32.99 -44.87 -11.02
N MET A 827 -31.81 -45.41 -11.35
CA MET A 827 -31.67 -46.60 -12.19
C MET A 827 -32.22 -47.86 -11.51
N GLN A 828 -32.03 -48.01 -10.21
CA GLN A 828 -32.63 -49.08 -9.40
C GLN A 828 -34.16 -48.94 -9.39
N LEU A 829 -34.69 -47.77 -9.05
CA LEU A 829 -36.14 -47.50 -9.06
C LEU A 829 -36.76 -47.63 -10.45
N LEU A 830 -36.05 -47.31 -11.54
CA LEU A 830 -36.51 -47.58 -12.91
C LEU A 830 -36.44 -49.07 -13.26
N GLY A 831 -35.42 -49.78 -12.78
CA GLY A 831 -35.30 -51.24 -12.88
C GLY A 831 -36.44 -51.94 -12.14
N GLU A 832 -36.66 -51.59 -10.87
CA GLU A 832 -37.78 -52.04 -10.05
C GLU A 832 -39.13 -51.66 -10.65
N ARG A 833 -39.29 -50.45 -11.20
CA ARG A 833 -40.54 -50.05 -11.89
C ARG A 833 -40.75 -50.85 -13.17
N ASN A 834 -39.70 -51.23 -13.89
CA ASN A 834 -39.77 -52.11 -15.06
C ASN A 834 -40.07 -53.56 -14.64
N MET A 835 -39.49 -54.05 -13.56
CA MET A 835 -39.80 -55.36 -12.95
C MET A 835 -41.24 -55.40 -12.41
N LEU A 836 -41.74 -54.30 -11.82
CA LEU A 836 -43.13 -54.12 -11.40
C LEU A 836 -44.07 -53.95 -12.60
N HIS A 837 -43.59 -53.47 -13.75
CA HIS A 837 -44.33 -53.53 -15.01
C HIS A 837 -44.42 -54.96 -15.53
N SER A 838 -43.32 -55.72 -15.51
CA SER A 838 -43.32 -57.17 -15.81
C SER A 838 -44.32 -57.88 -14.90
N TYR A 839 -44.20 -57.72 -13.58
CA TYR A 839 -45.12 -58.29 -12.59
C TYR A 839 -46.59 -57.87 -12.80
N ASN A 840 -46.89 -56.62 -13.20
CA ASN A 840 -48.27 -56.21 -13.50
C ASN A 840 -48.82 -56.77 -14.82
N VAL A 841 -47.96 -57.04 -15.80
CA VAL A 841 -48.32 -57.71 -17.06
C VAL A 841 -48.52 -59.21 -16.82
N GLU A 842 -47.59 -59.85 -16.12
CA GLU A 842 -47.60 -61.29 -15.81
C GLU A 842 -48.70 -61.65 -14.80
N SER A 843 -48.98 -60.80 -13.80
CA SER A 843 -50.10 -61.00 -12.86
C SER A 843 -51.48 -60.75 -13.46
N ARG A 844 -51.59 -60.40 -14.75
CA ARG A 844 -52.87 -60.14 -15.43
C ARG A 844 -53.21 -61.10 -16.58
N GLN A 845 -52.37 -62.05 -16.94
CA GLN A 845 -52.76 -63.06 -17.94
C GLN A 845 -52.00 -64.39 -17.87
N SER A 846 -52.77 -65.47 -17.94
CA SER A 846 -52.36 -66.80 -18.36
C SER A 846 -53.59 -67.55 -18.86
N PRO A 847 -53.50 -68.43 -19.87
CA PRO A 847 -52.42 -68.64 -20.84
C PRO A 847 -52.96 -68.70 -22.30
N VAL A 848 -52.26 -69.44 -23.17
CA VAL A 848 -52.65 -69.94 -24.51
C VAL A 848 -52.26 -69.03 -25.71
N PRO A 849 -51.69 -69.57 -26.81
CA PRO A 849 -50.80 -68.78 -27.68
C PRO A 849 -51.11 -68.85 -29.19
N GLN A 850 -50.47 -67.94 -29.93
CA GLN A 850 -49.93 -68.12 -31.28
C GLN A 850 -49.10 -66.86 -31.60
N GLN A 851 -48.01 -66.83 -32.35
CA GLN A 851 -47.04 -67.78 -32.91
C GLN A 851 -46.31 -66.94 -33.97
N GLN A 852 -44.99 -67.11 -34.14
CA GLN A 852 -44.24 -66.68 -35.34
C GLN A 852 -44.09 -65.13 -35.52
N GLN A 853 -43.00 -64.59 -36.09
CA GLN A 853 -41.77 -65.22 -36.62
C GLN A 853 -40.59 -64.23 -36.64
N GLN A 854 -39.37 -64.78 -36.47
CA GLN A 854 -38.11 -64.48 -37.19
C GLN A 854 -37.55 -63.02 -37.21
N GLN A 855 -36.30 -62.78 -36.76
CA GLN A 855 -35.01 -62.88 -37.51
C GLN A 855 -34.85 -61.78 -38.60
N GLN A 856 -33.67 -61.25 -38.96
CA GLN A 856 -32.26 -61.57 -38.61
C GLN A 856 -31.34 -60.39 -39.06
N HIS A 857 -30.13 -60.26 -38.47
CA HIS A 857 -28.91 -59.75 -39.14
C HIS A 857 -28.91 -58.27 -39.65
N GLN A 858 -27.82 -57.62 -40.10
CA GLN A 858 -26.35 -57.77 -40.00
C GLN A 858 -25.70 -56.41 -40.36
N LYS A 859 -24.48 -56.10 -39.85
CA LYS A 859 -23.25 -55.75 -40.62
C LYS A 859 -22.28 -54.83 -39.86
N HIS A 860 -20.98 -55.13 -39.98
CA HIS A 860 -19.86 -54.21 -39.74
C HIS A 860 -19.35 -53.59 -41.05
N GLN A 861 -18.82 -52.36 -40.97
CA GLN A 861 -17.71 -51.76 -41.74
C GLN A 861 -17.49 -50.36 -41.09
N HIS A 862 -16.32 -49.86 -40.65
CA HIS A 862 -14.92 -49.90 -41.14
C HIS A 862 -14.76 -49.31 -42.56
N HIS A 863 -13.91 -48.34 -42.86
CA HIS A 863 -12.76 -47.72 -42.14
C HIS A 863 -12.80 -46.15 -42.27
N GLU A 864 -11.91 -45.30 -41.75
CA GLU A 864 -10.42 -45.25 -41.82
C GLU A 864 -9.72 -44.68 -40.56
N HIS A 865 -8.37 -44.73 -40.58
CA HIS A 865 -7.45 -44.17 -39.56
C HIS A 865 -6.91 -42.80 -39.96
N ILE A 866 -6.56 -41.96 -38.96
CA ILE A 866 -5.19 -41.40 -38.78
C ILE A 866 -4.85 -41.51 -37.27
N ASN A 867 -3.57 -41.38 -36.88
CA ASN A 867 -2.97 -42.06 -35.73
C ASN A 867 -2.56 -41.14 -34.55
N ASN A 868 -2.42 -41.78 -33.38
CA ASN A 868 -1.93 -41.36 -32.05
C ASN A 868 -0.96 -40.17 -31.92
N GLY A 869 -1.13 -39.42 -30.81
CA GLY A 869 -0.13 -38.54 -30.17
C GLY A 869 -0.67 -38.01 -28.83
N ALA A 870 0.17 -37.82 -27.80
CA ALA A 870 -0.29 -37.48 -26.44
C ALA A 870 0.66 -36.56 -25.65
N VAL A 871 0.14 -36.01 -24.54
CA VAL A 871 0.82 -35.23 -23.47
C VAL A 871 0.96 -33.71 -23.73
N ASN A 872 0.94 -32.95 -22.62
CA ASN A 872 0.90 -31.49 -22.40
C ASN A 872 -0.47 -30.82 -22.65
N SER A 873 -1.08 -30.07 -21.71
CA SER A 873 -0.63 -29.17 -20.60
C SER A 873 -0.53 -27.70 -21.05
N TYR A 874 -1.59 -26.95 -20.74
CA TYR A 874 -1.72 -25.50 -20.91
C TYR A 874 -2.53 -24.97 -19.72
N GLU A 875 -2.14 -23.80 -19.20
CA GLU A 875 -2.62 -23.23 -17.95
C GLU A 875 -2.99 -21.75 -18.20
N ASN A 876 -3.98 -21.23 -17.46
CA ASN A 876 -4.33 -19.79 -17.38
C ASN A 876 -4.83 -19.17 -18.72
N ASP A 877 -5.52 -18.03 -18.80
CA ASP A 877 -5.47 -16.80 -17.99
C ASP A 877 -6.84 -16.23 -17.53
N TRP A 878 -6.76 -15.28 -16.59
CA TRP A 878 -7.82 -14.35 -16.22
C TRP A 878 -7.62 -12.98 -16.89
N PRO A 879 -8.67 -12.21 -17.19
CA PRO A 879 -8.52 -10.89 -17.79
C PRO A 879 -7.97 -9.86 -16.77
N ASP A 880 -6.91 -9.18 -17.16
CA ASP A 880 -6.37 -8.00 -16.47
C ASP A 880 -7.21 -6.75 -16.76
N TYR A 881 -7.06 -5.69 -15.95
CA TYR A 881 -7.77 -4.42 -16.11
C TYR A 881 -6.93 -3.22 -15.66
N THR A 882 -5.93 -2.85 -16.45
CA THR A 882 -5.12 -1.65 -16.27
C THR A 882 -5.19 -0.71 -17.47
N SER A 883 -5.16 0.59 -17.19
CA SER A 883 -4.79 1.68 -18.10
C SER A 883 -5.70 2.00 -19.28
N SER A 884 -6.36 3.16 -19.19
CA SER A 884 -6.51 4.14 -20.28
C SER A 884 -6.70 5.52 -19.65
N GLU A 885 -5.60 6.26 -19.51
CA GLU A 885 -5.64 7.72 -19.33
C GLU A 885 -5.83 8.37 -20.70
N SER A 886 -6.55 9.49 -20.77
CA SER A 886 -6.57 10.36 -21.96
C SER A 886 -7.07 11.76 -21.59
N ASP A 887 -6.14 12.63 -21.19
CA ASP A 887 -6.40 14.08 -21.20
C ASP A 887 -6.37 14.61 -22.64
N THR A 888 -7.24 15.58 -22.94
CA THR A 888 -7.11 16.50 -24.08
C THR A 888 -7.64 17.88 -23.70
N ASP A 889 -6.82 18.90 -23.91
CA ASP A 889 -7.01 20.28 -23.43
C ASP A 889 -8.17 21.09 -24.07
N SER A 890 -8.35 22.30 -23.51
CA SER A 890 -8.71 23.55 -24.23
C SER A 890 -10.18 23.80 -24.58
N GLU A 891 -10.72 25.04 -24.55
CA GLU A 891 -10.16 26.35 -24.14
C GLU A 891 -11.30 27.40 -23.94
N VAL A 892 -10.93 28.66 -23.65
CA VAL A 892 -11.70 29.93 -23.81
C VAL A 892 -12.77 30.31 -22.75
N GLU A 893 -12.40 31.26 -21.87
CA GLU A 893 -13.34 32.28 -21.37
C GLU A 893 -13.58 33.38 -22.42
N PRO A 894 -14.71 34.11 -22.36
CA PRO A 894 -14.59 35.56 -22.48
C PRO A 894 -15.43 36.38 -21.48
N ILE A 895 -14.78 37.35 -20.84
CA ILE A 895 -15.44 38.47 -20.16
C ILE A 895 -15.75 39.58 -21.18
N VAL A 896 -17.01 40.03 -21.24
CA VAL A 896 -17.43 41.44 -21.49
C VAL A 896 -18.95 41.52 -21.25
N GLY A 897 -19.43 42.63 -20.65
CA GLY A 897 -20.85 42.80 -20.25
C GLY A 897 -21.73 43.56 -21.26
N GLY A 898 -23.04 43.57 -21.03
CA GLY A 898 -24.03 44.33 -21.80
C GLY A 898 -25.39 44.44 -21.10
N GLN A 899 -25.95 45.65 -21.01
CA GLN A 899 -27.14 45.98 -20.21
C GLN A 899 -28.47 45.74 -20.94
N GLN A 900 -29.53 45.37 -20.20
CA GLN A 900 -30.91 45.90 -20.30
C GLN A 900 -31.71 45.39 -19.08
N MET A 901 -32.11 46.23 -18.13
CA MET A 901 -33.29 47.14 -18.13
C MET A 901 -34.65 46.45 -18.30
N SER A 902 -35.38 46.35 -17.18
CA SER A 902 -36.85 46.32 -17.14
C SER A 902 -37.33 47.10 -15.91
N MET A 903 -38.06 48.20 -16.12
CA MET A 903 -38.68 49.02 -15.07
C MET A 903 -40.04 48.45 -14.66
N THR A 904 -40.41 48.57 -13.38
CA THR A 904 -41.72 49.05 -12.89
C THR A 904 -41.66 49.31 -11.37
N ASP A 905 -41.80 50.58 -10.98
CA ASP A 905 -42.64 51.18 -9.91
C ASP A 905 -43.19 50.26 -8.78
N SER A 906 -43.29 50.68 -7.51
CA SER A 906 -43.84 51.98 -7.04
C SER A 906 -43.32 52.48 -5.68
N GLU A 907 -43.73 53.71 -5.35
CA GLU A 907 -43.33 54.60 -4.25
C GLU A 907 -43.74 54.12 -2.83
N HIS A 908 -42.93 54.45 -1.79
CA HIS A 908 -43.28 55.56 -0.87
C HIS A 908 -42.21 55.96 0.17
N THR A 909 -42.06 57.28 0.28
CA THR A 909 -41.46 58.20 1.26
C THR A 909 -41.24 57.73 2.73
N LEU A 910 -40.04 57.95 3.30
CA LEU A 910 -39.78 59.01 4.33
C LEU A 910 -38.32 59.07 4.87
N GLN A 911 -38.01 60.16 5.58
CA GLN A 911 -36.68 60.56 6.08
C GLN A 911 -36.36 60.05 7.49
N SER A 912 -35.07 59.84 7.82
CA SER A 912 -34.42 60.41 9.03
C SER A 912 -32.92 60.06 9.13
N SER A 913 -32.18 60.92 9.84
CA SER A 913 -30.72 60.82 10.09
C SER A 913 -30.41 60.16 11.46
N PRO A 914 -29.18 59.69 11.74
CA PRO A 914 -28.92 58.73 12.81
C PRO A 914 -28.67 59.34 14.20
N PRO A 915 -28.90 58.58 15.29
CA PRO A 915 -28.41 58.88 16.63
C PRO A 915 -27.01 58.29 16.90
N GLY A 916 -26.28 58.88 17.85
CA GLY A 916 -24.95 58.45 18.28
C GLY A 916 -24.91 57.69 19.63
N SER A 917 -23.70 57.55 20.17
CA SER A 917 -23.37 56.75 21.36
C SER A 917 -23.57 57.45 22.73
N PRO A 918 -23.81 56.67 23.79
CA PRO A 918 -23.32 56.93 25.16
C PRO A 918 -21.95 56.21 25.37
N LYS A 919 -20.92 56.65 26.13
CA LYS A 919 -20.76 57.50 27.34
C LYS A 919 -21.22 56.80 28.65
N THR A 920 -20.50 56.78 29.79
CA THR A 920 -19.16 57.30 30.18
C THR A 920 -18.73 56.74 31.57
N HIS A 921 -17.48 57.04 32.02
CA HIS A 921 -16.99 57.12 33.43
C HIS A 921 -16.53 55.82 34.15
N LYS A 922 -15.60 55.84 35.14
CA LYS A 922 -14.86 56.95 35.84
C LYS A 922 -13.56 56.46 36.56
N ARG A 923 -12.47 57.27 36.49
CA ARG A 923 -11.38 57.46 37.51
C ARG A 923 -10.50 56.24 37.91
N HIS A 924 -9.31 56.37 38.52
CA HIS A 924 -8.52 57.54 38.97
C HIS A 924 -7.00 57.31 38.89
N ASP A 925 -6.22 58.36 39.13
CA ASP A 925 -4.77 58.51 39.05
C ASP A 925 -4.08 58.40 40.43
N VAL A 926 -2.73 58.24 40.46
CA VAL A 926 -1.74 59.07 41.21
C VAL A 926 -0.35 58.36 41.32
N TYR A 927 0.72 59.17 41.42
CA TYR A 927 2.15 58.81 41.56
C TYR A 927 2.55 58.38 42.99
N ASP A 928 3.55 57.50 43.11
CA ASP A 928 4.88 57.73 43.73
C ASP A 928 5.67 56.40 43.86
N GLY A 929 7.01 56.36 43.96
CA GLY A 929 7.99 57.46 43.85
C GLY A 929 9.13 57.39 44.89
N HIS A 930 10.16 56.54 44.70
CA HIS A 930 11.38 56.56 45.53
C HIS A 930 12.67 56.21 44.76
N SER A 931 13.80 56.74 45.25
CA SER A 931 15.17 56.62 44.72
C SER A 931 16.18 56.71 45.88
N ASN A 932 17.49 56.81 45.59
CA ASN A 932 18.67 56.83 46.50
C ASN A 932 19.04 55.49 47.15
N HIS A 933 20.32 55.18 47.46
CA HIS A 933 21.62 55.85 47.26
C HIS A 933 22.63 54.80 46.69
N GLY A 934 23.68 55.15 45.94
CA GLY A 934 25.00 55.63 46.44
C GLY A 934 25.98 54.45 46.61
N SER A 935 27.30 54.54 46.35
CA SER A 935 28.16 55.67 46.00
C SER A 935 29.46 55.17 45.33
N GLU A 936 30.19 56.07 44.63
CA GLU A 936 31.69 56.09 44.52
C GLU A 936 32.41 54.91 43.79
N ASN A 937 33.61 55.05 43.17
CA ASN A 937 34.51 56.21 42.99
C ASN A 937 35.50 56.02 41.80
N TYR A 938 36.26 57.08 41.49
CA TYR A 938 37.54 57.15 40.74
C TYR A 938 37.60 57.07 39.18
N SER A 939 38.46 57.97 38.66
CA SER A 939 38.97 58.17 37.30
C SER A 939 39.84 57.00 36.77
N GLN A 940 40.35 56.96 35.52
CA GLN A 940 40.51 57.97 34.45
C GLN A 940 40.36 57.24 33.06
N GLU A 941 40.76 57.68 31.85
CA GLU A 941 41.68 58.73 31.34
C GLU A 941 41.25 59.18 29.90
N ASP A 942 42.12 59.88 29.16
CA ASP A 942 41.88 60.53 27.85
C ASP A 942 41.90 59.55 26.62
N SER A 943 41.60 59.88 25.35
CA SER A 943 41.45 61.20 24.66
C SER A 943 40.44 61.19 23.49
N GLU A 944 39.80 62.35 23.28
CA GLU A 944 39.51 63.11 22.04
C GLU A 944 39.25 62.44 20.66
N GLU A 945 38.10 62.81 20.06
CA GLU A 945 37.86 63.32 18.67
C GLU A 945 38.26 62.51 17.40
N GLY A 946 37.55 62.60 16.26
CA GLY A 946 36.31 63.31 15.95
C GLY A 946 35.85 63.23 14.47
N GLU A 947 34.57 63.54 14.24
CA GLU A 947 33.93 64.08 13.01
C GLU A 947 33.97 63.38 11.61
N ASN A 948 32.75 63.00 11.16
CA ASN A 948 32.08 63.38 9.89
C ASN A 948 32.52 62.89 8.46
N HIS A 949 31.56 62.17 7.83
CA HIS A 949 30.78 62.60 6.64
C HIS A 949 30.94 61.96 5.23
N GLN A 950 29.78 61.91 4.56
CA GLN A 950 29.47 62.01 3.11
C GLN A 950 29.50 60.78 2.16
N HIS A 951 28.28 60.47 1.67
CA HIS A 951 27.96 59.75 0.42
C HIS A 951 28.34 60.57 -0.85
N PRO A 952 28.43 59.97 -2.06
CA PRO A 952 27.24 59.86 -2.94
C PRO A 952 27.13 58.59 -3.84
N HIS A 953 25.93 58.32 -4.36
CA HIS A 953 25.65 57.43 -5.51
C HIS A 953 25.84 58.16 -6.87
N PRO A 954 25.85 57.44 -8.02
CA PRO A 954 24.69 57.53 -8.95
C PRO A 954 24.35 56.24 -9.77
N HIS A 955 23.27 56.32 -10.57
CA HIS A 955 22.70 55.28 -11.48
C HIS A 955 23.40 55.27 -12.87
N HIS A 956 23.29 54.27 -13.79
CA HIS A 956 22.10 53.92 -14.60
C HIS A 956 22.31 52.74 -15.60
N HIS A 957 21.22 52.41 -16.33
CA HIS A 957 20.96 51.54 -17.52
C HIS A 957 22.09 51.31 -18.58
N HIS A 958 22.03 50.36 -19.55
CA HIS A 958 20.89 49.97 -20.43
C HIS A 958 21.04 48.60 -21.16
N HIS A 959 20.21 48.33 -22.20
CA HIS A 959 20.00 47.03 -22.91
C HIS A 959 21.11 46.55 -23.89
N HIS A 960 21.17 45.22 -24.17
CA HIS A 960 20.65 44.55 -25.41
C HIS A 960 21.50 43.37 -26.00
N ASN A 961 20.92 42.16 -25.91
CA ASN A 961 20.80 41.06 -26.91
C ASN A 961 21.95 40.52 -27.84
N GLN A 962 21.87 39.19 -28.06
CA GLN A 962 22.02 38.43 -29.33
C GLN A 962 23.31 37.66 -29.77
N HIS A 963 23.05 36.40 -30.18
CA HIS A 963 23.71 35.49 -31.16
C HIS A 963 24.89 34.53 -30.83
N HIS A 964 24.72 33.30 -31.34
CA HIS A 964 25.70 32.19 -31.51
C HIS A 964 26.69 32.45 -32.67
N TYR A 965 27.86 31.79 -32.68
CA TYR A 965 28.21 30.71 -33.64
C TYR A 965 29.53 29.97 -33.29
N ASP A 966 29.81 28.86 -33.98
CA ASP A 966 30.79 27.79 -33.65
C ASP A 966 32.30 28.14 -33.76
N HIS A 967 33.15 27.38 -33.04
CA HIS A 967 34.01 26.39 -33.72
C HIS A 967 34.65 25.32 -32.78
N GLN A 968 34.94 24.16 -33.36
CA GLN A 968 35.49 22.95 -32.71
C GLN A 968 37.01 22.99 -32.47
N GLN A 969 37.52 22.23 -31.48
CA GLN A 969 38.83 21.57 -31.53
C GLN A 969 38.80 20.16 -30.88
N HIS A 970 39.85 19.35 -31.10
CA HIS A 970 39.80 17.88 -31.02
C HIS A 970 40.02 17.24 -29.63
N PHE A 971 39.40 16.07 -29.46
CA PHE A 971 39.66 15.11 -28.38
C PHE A 971 41.03 14.42 -28.45
N LYS A 972 41.56 14.06 -27.27
CA LYS A 972 42.37 12.87 -27.02
C LYS A 972 41.86 12.18 -25.74
N PRO A 973 41.62 10.85 -25.72
CA PRO A 973 41.11 10.16 -24.53
C PRO A 973 42.23 9.74 -23.55
N PRO A 974 41.97 9.73 -22.22
CA PRO A 974 42.83 9.14 -21.20
C PRO A 974 42.53 7.64 -20.94
N GLU A 975 43.46 6.92 -20.31
CA GLU A 975 43.40 5.46 -20.13
C GLU A 975 42.52 4.99 -18.94
N GLY A 976 41.20 4.92 -19.10
CA GLY A 976 40.28 4.46 -18.04
C GLY A 976 40.04 2.94 -17.93
N ASP A 977 39.72 2.27 -19.04
CA ASP A 977 38.96 1.00 -19.00
C ASP A 977 39.68 -0.24 -18.46
N ARG A 978 41.02 -0.22 -18.41
CA ARG A 978 41.85 -1.38 -18.02
C ARG A 978 41.67 -1.81 -16.56
N THR A 979 41.19 -0.92 -15.69
CA THR A 979 40.92 -1.25 -14.28
C THR A 979 39.53 -1.86 -14.12
N ALA A 980 38.50 -1.28 -14.76
CA ALA A 980 37.14 -1.80 -14.74
C ALA A 980 37.05 -3.21 -15.33
N HIS A 981 37.69 -3.45 -16.48
CA HIS A 981 37.73 -4.78 -17.10
C HIS A 981 38.39 -5.85 -16.21
N LYS A 982 39.43 -5.50 -15.44
CA LYS A 982 40.07 -6.44 -14.50
C LYS A 982 39.16 -6.78 -13.32
N ILE A 983 38.41 -5.81 -12.81
CA ILE A 983 37.43 -6.03 -11.74
C ILE A 983 36.30 -6.95 -12.24
N LEU A 984 35.74 -6.69 -13.42
CA LEU A 984 34.74 -7.56 -14.06
C LEU A 984 35.27 -8.98 -14.31
N THR A 985 36.52 -9.12 -14.76
CA THR A 985 37.15 -10.45 -14.97
C THR A 985 37.22 -11.23 -13.65
N LEU A 986 37.74 -10.61 -12.59
CA LEU A 986 37.86 -11.24 -11.25
C LEU A 986 36.49 -11.60 -10.66
N LEU A 987 35.47 -10.77 -10.86
CA LEU A 987 34.09 -11.08 -10.43
C LEU A 987 33.50 -12.25 -11.22
N THR A 988 33.83 -12.39 -12.50
CA THR A 988 33.38 -13.52 -13.35
C THR A 988 34.07 -14.83 -12.98
N GLU A 989 35.35 -14.79 -12.61
CA GLU A 989 36.11 -15.94 -12.08
C GLU A 989 35.57 -16.40 -10.71
N LEU A 990 35.15 -15.47 -9.84
CA LEU A 990 34.51 -15.79 -8.56
C LEU A 990 33.09 -16.37 -8.70
N GLY A 991 32.41 -16.14 -9.82
CA GLY A 991 31.03 -16.59 -10.05
C GLY A 991 30.84 -18.10 -10.27
N HIS A 992 31.91 -18.89 -10.32
CA HIS A 992 31.88 -20.28 -10.79
C HIS A 992 32.51 -21.31 -9.81
N SER A 993 32.02 -21.40 -8.56
CA SER A 993 32.25 -22.61 -7.75
C SER A 993 31.11 -22.97 -6.79
N HIS A 994 30.81 -24.26 -6.69
CA HIS A 994 29.66 -24.83 -5.97
C HIS A 994 29.98 -25.09 -4.47
N LEU A 995 30.60 -24.13 -3.78
CA LEU A 995 31.28 -24.35 -2.48
C LEU A 995 30.95 -23.33 -1.38
N VAL A 996 29.66 -23.04 -1.13
CA VAL A 996 29.22 -22.39 0.12
C VAL A 996 27.97 -23.07 0.69
N GLU A 997 28.15 -24.26 1.27
CA GLU A 997 27.20 -24.81 2.23
C GLU A 997 27.98 -25.35 3.44
N GLN A 998 27.66 -24.82 4.64
CA GLN A 998 28.22 -25.17 5.96
C GLN A 998 29.73 -24.90 6.21
N VAL A 999 30.01 -23.99 7.17
CA VAL A 999 30.91 -24.14 8.35
C VAL A 999 31.14 -22.74 8.97
N PRO A 1000 31.11 -22.57 10.31
CA PRO A 1000 30.98 -21.26 10.93
C PRO A 1000 32.29 -20.46 11.08
N LEU A 1001 32.12 -19.14 11.24
CA LEU A 1001 33.15 -18.17 11.63
C LEU A 1001 33.84 -18.53 12.96
N ILE A 1002 35.16 -18.78 12.94
CA ILE A 1002 36.16 -18.40 13.96
C ILE A 1002 37.59 -18.70 13.45
N ASP A 1003 38.56 -17.95 13.99
CA ASP A 1003 40.02 -18.06 13.82
C ASP A 1003 40.70 -17.69 12.48
N ARG A 1004 41.21 -16.44 12.47
CA ARG A 1004 42.57 -16.02 12.07
C ARG A 1004 43.08 -16.35 10.65
N ASN A 1005 43.31 -15.29 9.87
CA ASN A 1005 44.67 -14.72 9.71
C ASN A 1005 44.66 -13.43 8.86
N PHE A 1006 44.88 -12.26 9.49
CA PHE A 1006 45.26 -11.03 8.79
C PHE A 1006 46.54 -10.46 9.40
N LEU A 1007 47.54 -10.20 8.55
CA LEU A 1007 48.79 -9.55 8.93
C LEU A 1007 48.57 -8.03 8.98
N PRO A 1008 48.99 -7.31 10.03
CA PRO A 1008 48.76 -5.87 10.15
C PRO A 1008 49.57 -5.08 9.13
N CYS A 1009 48.94 -4.07 8.51
CA CYS A 1009 49.60 -3.16 7.59
C CYS A 1009 50.78 -2.44 8.26
N LYS A 1010 51.95 -2.41 7.59
CA LYS A 1010 53.19 -1.80 8.12
C LYS A 1010 53.08 -0.29 8.41
N PHE A 1011 52.08 0.40 7.86
CA PHE A 1011 51.89 1.84 8.01
C PHE A 1011 50.82 2.24 9.05
N CYS A 1012 50.06 1.28 9.60
CA CYS A 1012 48.86 1.56 10.40
C CYS A 1012 49.02 1.23 11.91
N LYS A 1013 50.24 1.35 12.46
CA LYS A 1013 50.48 1.10 13.89
C LYS A 1013 50.11 2.32 14.75
N GLY A 1014 49.01 2.22 15.48
CA GLY A 1014 48.82 2.97 16.74
C GLY A 1014 47.56 3.82 16.90
N ALA A 1015 46.63 3.86 15.93
CA ALA A 1015 45.56 4.87 15.90
C ALA A 1015 44.13 4.34 15.64
N VAL A 1016 43.78 3.15 16.13
CA VAL A 1016 42.36 2.73 16.29
C VAL A 1016 42.21 1.98 17.61
N HIS A 1017 41.44 2.55 18.54
CA HIS A 1017 40.80 1.79 19.61
C HIS A 1017 39.41 1.37 19.11
N ILE A 1018 39.11 0.07 19.16
CA ILE A 1018 37.76 -0.45 18.91
C ILE A 1018 37.04 -0.53 20.26
N VAL A 1019 35.79 -0.09 20.28
CA VAL A 1019 34.80 -0.28 21.37
C VAL A 1019 33.76 -1.27 20.88
#